data_AF-A0A2H3KMB4-F1
#
_entry.id   AF-A0A2H3KMB4-F1
#
_cell.length_a   1.000
_cell.length_b   1.000
_cell.length_c   1.000
_cell.angle_alpha   90.00
_cell.angle_beta   90.00
_cell.angle_gamma   90.00
#
_symmetry.space_group_name_H-M   'P 1'
#
loop_
_entity.id
_entity.type
_entity.pdbx_description
1 polymer ?
#
loop_
_entity_poly.entity_id
_entity_poly.type
_entity_poly.pdbx_seq_one_letter_code
_entity_poly.pdbx_strand_id
1 'polypeptide(L)'
;MLARLLLASLVVTALITIVVSLPQPAQPTALSHSATGQTSPFWQIPAGPVLAAEPPADDPLRYVTLLAVEEPIDAVLNRAPREDSPRAWERAAILDLPLPDGSVASFALVESPVMAPELAARYPQIRTYLGQQRDDPSVTARLTRSQNGYHAFIIGPTTSSYVTPYGGPDRTLHIAFASSDLPPIEWLPEPEDDHDHDALSIAQSGSNGSMRRDYRLAIATTGEYAQFHGGTTASVMAEVVALVNATNAIFERDMAVRFTLAANTDQLFFLDPATDPYPNDPEGDDRVVLATINNTEMLNRLGQANFDIGHLLTTESGGIGFGLNCSGPQHQKAIANSGSSQPTVANLLITFAHEIGHQFGASHTFNSSSGLCGQNYGGFGPNRSATSAYEAASGSTIMAYPGLCAPENIQNGADSYFHLLSLLQMQSFLVQPFVTPCGVQLTPTGNTPPVVDAGSSYTIPARTPFELVGTASDADGDPLTFTWEQYDLGAASPPLSDDGARPIFRSFPPSANPNRLFPRYLDIVTGQESIGETLPTTNRTLTFRFTARDNRPGAGAFAFDSTALTVVAAAGPFQITSIAGGERFAQGASLSVTWDVANTNLAPISCANVQIDLTEDAGASYTTLLASTPNDGSANVTLPNRAMLAANLRVKCTDNIFLDLSPTFSTAGSIVTKTSDDNGTCTREDCALREAVSLTNDLPGANVLELNAGVYQLSLNGAGPLVLSDTLTIEGAGPDQTIIDGGGLDQIIRVTRETSVTLRNLTLRNGTTTVDGGGLSNQFGNVTLIDVIVENNHADGRGGGVHNDGQMRIERSIIRNNHAKTDGGGIGSRLSFRFFDYDPLGSLEIVDSVIRDNTADNRGGGVYFSSFSADPAAHLRIERSALVHNRSLSGGGGLSFLTNNSTSQSVIENVTFSGNSADFGGAIETFASTPNEVRFAFNTLTNNRARFVGGFYWGGSAVTATGNIIAANGDRDCGFPSDAATRPGSLTSGGSNLVGDGTCLFDATSDQSGTRQAPLDPRLAPLSDYGSTTLTHPPYDDSPALDAAGATCPDTDQRGIARPVGPACDIGAVERSASDPLAPTPTPTPTAEPSATPTTSPTAEPSATPTTSPTAGPSATPTTSPTAGPSVTPTTSPTAGPSATPTTSPTAGPSASPTTSPTAGPSASPTTSPTASTTPTAGPSPTPGASPTPDPSLQRVYIPLVRR
;
A
#
# COMPACT_ATOMS: atom_id res chain seq x y z
N MET A 1 -25.58 -9.46 -71.33
CA MET A 1 -26.06 -8.05 -71.46
C MET A 1 -27.52 -8.06 -71.89
N LEU A 2 -28.25 -6.95 -71.73
CA LEU A 2 -29.71 -6.83 -71.95
C LEU A 2 -30.60 -7.76 -71.09
N ALA A 3 -30.37 -7.71 -69.77
CA ALA A 3 -31.38 -8.05 -68.75
C ALA A 3 -31.24 -7.14 -67.50
N ARG A 4 -30.65 -5.96 -67.69
CA ARG A 4 -30.42 -4.89 -66.70
C ARG A 4 -30.51 -3.55 -67.43
N LEU A 5 -30.87 -2.49 -66.69
CA LEU A 5 -31.24 -1.15 -67.17
C LEU A 5 -32.50 -1.11 -68.05
N LEU A 6 -33.67 -0.93 -67.42
CA LEU A 6 -34.56 0.24 -67.63
C LEU A 6 -35.87 0.13 -66.84
N LEU A 7 -35.84 0.62 -65.60
CA LEU A 7 -36.90 1.47 -65.03
C LEU A 7 -36.27 2.26 -63.87
N ALA A 8 -36.65 3.52 -63.68
CA ALA A 8 -36.05 4.42 -62.69
C ALA A 8 -37.10 5.31 -62.02
N SER A 9 -36.73 5.85 -60.85
CA SER A 9 -37.36 6.99 -60.17
C SER A 9 -38.80 6.80 -59.65
N LEU A 10 -38.97 6.65 -58.32
CA LEU A 10 -39.51 7.73 -57.47
C LEU A 10 -39.38 7.46 -55.94
N VAL A 11 -38.46 8.20 -55.31
CA VAL A 11 -38.56 8.95 -54.03
C VAL A 11 -39.73 8.68 -53.04
N VAL A 12 -39.38 8.20 -51.82
CA VAL A 12 -39.96 8.47 -50.47
C VAL A 12 -41.24 7.76 -49.96
N THR A 13 -41.24 7.54 -48.62
CA THR A 13 -42.29 6.99 -47.70
C THR A 13 -42.65 5.50 -47.85
N ALA A 14 -42.82 4.71 -46.79
CA ALA A 14 -42.75 4.96 -45.33
C ALA A 14 -42.14 3.77 -44.54
N LEU A 15 -42.04 3.90 -43.21
CA LEU A 15 -41.35 2.98 -42.28
C LEU A 15 -42.03 1.60 -42.15
N ILE A 16 -41.23 0.56 -41.85
CA ILE A 16 -41.24 -0.14 -40.54
C ILE A 16 -39.93 -0.92 -40.34
N THR A 17 -39.50 -1.05 -39.10
CA THR A 17 -38.18 -1.52 -38.66
C THR A 17 -37.99 -3.04 -38.72
N ILE A 18 -36.90 -3.48 -39.37
CA ILE A 18 -36.12 -4.65 -38.95
C ILE A 18 -34.64 -4.24 -39.03
N VAL A 19 -33.99 -4.06 -37.88
CA VAL A 19 -32.54 -3.91 -37.79
C VAL A 19 -31.96 -5.26 -37.42
N VAL A 20 -30.94 -5.70 -38.15
CA VAL A 20 -30.15 -6.88 -37.77
C VAL A 20 -29.21 -6.47 -36.64
N SER A 21 -29.46 -6.96 -35.44
CA SER A 21 -28.58 -6.78 -34.29
C SER A 21 -27.32 -7.63 -34.46
N LEU A 22 -26.22 -6.99 -34.85
CA LEU A 22 -24.87 -7.51 -34.58
C LEU A 22 -24.64 -7.47 -33.05
N PRO A 23 -23.92 -8.42 -32.46
CA PRO A 23 -23.48 -8.28 -31.07
C PRO A 23 -22.52 -7.10 -30.97
N GLN A 24 -22.76 -6.20 -30.01
CA GLN A 24 -21.71 -5.30 -29.54
C GLN A 24 -20.75 -6.10 -28.65
N PRO A 25 -19.45 -5.79 -28.62
CA PRO A 25 -18.62 -6.17 -27.47
C PRO A 25 -19.24 -5.54 -26.21
N ALA A 26 -19.24 -6.27 -25.11
CA ALA A 26 -19.70 -5.72 -23.83
C ALA A 26 -18.79 -4.56 -23.43
N GLN A 27 -19.38 -3.42 -23.05
CA GLN A 27 -18.60 -2.39 -22.36
C GLN A 27 -18.38 -2.84 -20.91
N PRO A 28 -17.22 -2.54 -20.31
CA PRO A 28 -17.03 -2.73 -18.87
C PRO A 28 -18.05 -1.86 -18.13
N THR A 29 -18.98 -2.50 -17.42
CA THR A 29 -19.93 -1.81 -16.54
C THR A 29 -19.20 -1.39 -15.28
N ALA A 30 -19.14 -0.08 -15.01
CA ALA A 30 -18.55 0.47 -13.80
C ALA A 30 -19.14 -0.19 -12.54
N LEU A 31 -18.27 -0.60 -11.62
CA LEU A 31 -18.62 -1.33 -10.41
C LEU A 31 -19.20 -0.37 -9.36
N SER A 32 -20.51 -0.32 -9.25
CA SER A 32 -21.18 0.40 -8.16
C SER A 32 -20.84 -0.24 -6.81
N HIS A 33 -20.01 0.42 -6.01
CA HIS A 33 -19.56 -0.04 -4.68
C HIS A 33 -20.68 -0.01 -3.62
N SER A 34 -21.65 -0.90 -3.75
CA SER A 34 -22.53 -1.33 -2.67
C SER A 34 -22.27 -2.80 -2.35
N ALA A 35 -21.61 -3.08 -1.21
CA ALA A 35 -21.29 -4.43 -0.76
C ALA A 35 -22.52 -5.21 -0.23
N THR A 36 -23.59 -5.27 -1.02
CA THR A 36 -24.68 -6.24 -0.84
C THR A 36 -24.22 -7.59 -1.42
N GLY A 37 -23.30 -8.26 -0.72
CA GLY A 37 -22.73 -9.53 -1.16
C GLY A 37 -23.81 -10.54 -1.54
N GLN A 38 -23.74 -11.06 -2.76
CA GLN A 38 -24.82 -11.90 -3.30
C GLN A 38 -24.74 -13.32 -2.74
N THR A 39 -25.66 -13.66 -1.84
CA THR A 39 -25.84 -15.05 -1.41
C THR A 39 -26.31 -15.90 -2.59
N SER A 40 -25.56 -16.93 -2.94
CA SER A 40 -25.94 -17.90 -3.97
C SER A 40 -26.61 -19.13 -3.32
N PRO A 41 -27.16 -20.07 -4.11
CA PRO A 41 -27.62 -21.37 -3.59
C PRO A 41 -26.49 -22.22 -2.96
N PHE A 42 -25.23 -21.84 -3.19
CA PHE A 42 -24.03 -22.59 -2.84
C PHE A 42 -23.22 -21.93 -1.71
N TRP A 43 -23.28 -20.59 -1.59
CA TRP A 43 -22.46 -19.83 -0.65
C TRP A 43 -23.30 -18.78 0.09
N GLN A 44 -23.20 -18.76 1.42
CA GLN A 44 -23.95 -17.87 2.30
C GLN A 44 -23.02 -17.02 3.17
N ILE A 45 -23.43 -15.80 3.50
CA ILE A 45 -22.69 -14.93 4.43
C ILE A 45 -22.97 -15.39 5.88
N PRO A 46 -21.96 -15.50 6.76
CA PRO A 46 -22.17 -15.83 8.17
C PRO A 46 -23.14 -14.89 8.89
N ALA A 47 -24.02 -15.44 9.71
CA ALA A 47 -25.06 -14.69 10.43
C ALA A 47 -24.54 -14.03 11.73
N GLY A 48 -23.63 -13.06 11.58
CA GLY A 48 -23.06 -12.26 12.67
C GLY A 48 -21.53 -12.11 12.56
N PRO A 49 -20.91 -11.31 13.45
CA PRO A 49 -19.45 -11.21 13.49
C PRO A 49 -18.85 -12.56 13.87
N VAL A 50 -18.10 -13.16 12.94
CA VAL A 50 -17.33 -14.39 13.19
C VAL A 50 -16.16 -14.00 14.08
N LEU A 51 -16.34 -14.17 15.40
CA LEU A 51 -15.31 -13.96 16.39
C LEU A 51 -14.26 -15.09 16.31
N ALA A 52 -13.37 -14.97 15.33
CA ALA A 52 -11.99 -15.37 15.58
C ALA A 52 -11.47 -14.57 16.80
N ALA A 53 -10.67 -15.21 17.66
CA ALA A 53 -9.67 -14.45 18.40
C ALA A 53 -8.71 -13.79 17.38
N GLU A 54 -7.95 -12.76 17.80
CA GLU A 54 -7.09 -11.95 16.90
C GLU A 54 -6.52 -12.79 15.74
N PRO A 55 -6.81 -12.42 14.47
CA PRO A 55 -6.45 -13.24 13.33
C PRO A 55 -4.95 -13.54 13.37
N PRO A 56 -4.51 -14.77 13.06
CA PRO A 56 -3.10 -15.12 12.97
C PRO A 56 -2.32 -14.09 12.16
N ALA A 57 -1.04 -13.89 12.47
CA ALA A 57 -0.19 -12.90 11.81
C ALA A 57 -0.03 -13.13 10.29
N ASP A 58 -0.49 -14.30 9.83
CA ASP A 58 -0.27 -14.92 8.53
C ASP A 58 -1.59 -15.25 7.82
N ASP A 59 -2.73 -14.80 8.37
CA ASP A 59 -4.00 -14.69 7.63
C ASP A 59 -3.81 -13.73 6.42
N PRO A 60 -4.51 -13.95 5.29
CA PRO A 60 -4.44 -13.01 4.17
C PRO A 60 -4.93 -11.61 4.56
N LEU A 61 -4.26 -10.57 4.04
CA LEU A 61 -4.46 -9.16 4.37
C LEU A 61 -5.88 -8.66 4.10
N ARG A 62 -6.59 -9.30 3.16
CA ARG A 62 -8.00 -9.09 2.84
C ARG A 62 -8.63 -10.42 2.48
N TYR A 63 -9.85 -10.67 2.95
CA TYR A 63 -10.65 -11.84 2.57
C TYR A 63 -12.13 -11.62 2.80
N VAL A 64 -12.96 -12.42 2.14
CA VAL A 64 -14.40 -12.54 2.38
C VAL A 64 -14.70 -13.89 3.00
N THR A 65 -15.38 -13.90 4.15
CA THR A 65 -15.76 -15.13 4.87
C THR A 65 -17.12 -15.65 4.41
N LEU A 66 -17.19 -16.93 4.05
CA LEU A 66 -18.38 -17.58 3.48
C LEU A 66 -18.69 -18.93 4.16
N LEU A 67 -19.95 -19.33 4.15
CA LEU A 67 -20.42 -20.67 4.52
C LEU A 67 -20.76 -21.45 3.25
N ALA A 68 -20.14 -22.61 3.07
CA ALA A 68 -20.47 -23.55 1.99
C ALA A 68 -21.77 -24.29 2.30
N VAL A 69 -22.69 -24.34 1.33
CA VAL A 69 -23.95 -25.09 1.42
C VAL A 69 -23.76 -26.44 0.74
N GLU A 70 -23.36 -27.45 1.52
CA GLU A 70 -22.82 -28.71 1.01
C GLU A 70 -23.76 -29.47 0.06
N GLU A 71 -25.03 -29.70 0.42
CA GLU A 71 -25.94 -30.51 -0.42
C GLU A 71 -26.13 -29.91 -1.84
N PRO A 72 -26.43 -28.60 -2.02
CA PRO A 72 -26.41 -27.95 -3.33
C PRO A 72 -25.10 -28.12 -4.11
N ILE A 73 -23.94 -27.87 -3.49
CA ILE A 73 -22.63 -27.99 -4.14
C ILE A 73 -22.41 -29.44 -4.60
N ASP A 74 -22.60 -30.40 -3.71
CA ASP A 74 -22.46 -31.83 -3.99
C ASP A 74 -23.45 -32.31 -5.04
N ALA A 75 -24.69 -31.83 -5.03
CA ALA A 75 -25.71 -32.20 -6.01
C ALA A 75 -25.35 -31.72 -7.44
N VAL A 76 -24.54 -30.65 -7.56
CA VAL A 76 -23.96 -30.18 -8.82
C VAL A 76 -22.71 -31.00 -9.17
N LEU A 77 -21.74 -31.10 -8.26
CA LEU A 77 -20.44 -31.74 -8.51
C LEU A 77 -20.56 -33.23 -8.82
N ASN A 78 -21.46 -33.96 -8.15
CA ASN A 78 -21.72 -35.38 -8.43
C ASN A 78 -22.41 -35.62 -9.80
N ARG A 79 -22.74 -34.56 -10.56
CA ARG A 79 -23.30 -34.64 -11.93
C ARG A 79 -22.31 -34.18 -13.01
N ALA A 80 -21.14 -33.64 -12.63
CA ALA A 80 -20.13 -33.21 -13.60
C ALA A 80 -19.69 -34.41 -14.46
N PRO A 81 -19.72 -34.31 -15.80
CA PRO A 81 -19.18 -35.35 -16.66
C PRO A 81 -17.66 -35.34 -16.53
N ARG A 82 -17.02 -36.52 -16.67
CA ARG A 82 -15.55 -36.59 -16.79
C ARG A 82 -15.08 -35.85 -18.03
N GLU A 83 -13.93 -35.19 -17.92
CA GLU A 83 -13.28 -34.48 -19.04
C GLU A 83 -13.01 -35.39 -20.25
N ASP A 84 -12.77 -36.69 -20.01
CA ASP A 84 -12.51 -37.70 -21.03
C ASP A 84 -13.78 -38.22 -21.74
N SER A 85 -14.96 -37.76 -21.33
CA SER A 85 -16.24 -38.24 -21.88
C SER A 85 -16.66 -37.46 -23.15
N PRO A 86 -17.26 -38.13 -24.16
CA PRO A 86 -17.71 -37.45 -25.36
C PRO A 86 -18.70 -36.34 -25.07
N ARG A 87 -18.34 -35.10 -25.46
CA ARG A 87 -19.11 -33.87 -25.20
C ARG A 87 -19.21 -33.49 -23.72
N ALA A 88 -18.15 -33.72 -22.94
CA ALA A 88 -18.05 -33.30 -21.53
C ALA A 88 -18.43 -31.82 -21.34
N TRP A 89 -17.79 -30.90 -22.08
CA TRP A 89 -18.03 -29.46 -21.98
C TRP A 89 -19.45 -29.02 -22.41
N GLU A 90 -20.11 -29.70 -23.36
CA GLU A 90 -21.53 -29.45 -23.68
C GLU A 90 -22.49 -29.80 -22.52
N ARG A 91 -21.99 -30.53 -21.52
CA ARG A 91 -22.75 -31.13 -20.41
C ARG A 91 -22.16 -30.79 -19.05
N ALA A 92 -21.25 -29.81 -18.99
CA ALA A 92 -20.56 -29.40 -17.79
C ALA A 92 -21.56 -29.03 -16.68
N ALA A 93 -21.21 -29.36 -15.43
CA ALA A 93 -21.98 -28.94 -14.28
C ALA A 93 -21.73 -27.45 -14.02
N ILE A 94 -22.77 -26.66 -13.73
CA ILE A 94 -22.61 -25.22 -13.46
C ILE A 94 -22.62 -24.99 -11.95
N LEU A 95 -21.54 -24.42 -11.43
CA LEU A 95 -21.38 -24.02 -10.03
C LEU A 95 -20.89 -22.58 -9.98
N ASP A 96 -21.41 -21.79 -9.04
CA ASP A 96 -20.91 -20.45 -8.77
C ASP A 96 -19.80 -20.52 -7.72
N LEU A 97 -18.65 -19.89 -7.98
CA LEU A 97 -17.55 -19.76 -7.04
C LEU A 97 -17.47 -18.30 -6.54
N PRO A 98 -17.16 -18.06 -5.25
CA PRO A 98 -16.98 -16.72 -4.71
C PRO A 98 -15.66 -16.11 -5.17
N LEU A 99 -15.64 -14.79 -5.31
CA LEU A 99 -14.46 -14.00 -5.66
C LEU A 99 -14.03 -13.09 -4.48
N PRO A 100 -12.78 -12.57 -4.48
CA PRO A 100 -12.23 -11.78 -3.37
C PRO A 100 -12.96 -10.46 -3.08
N ASP A 101 -13.74 -9.94 -4.03
CA ASP A 101 -14.59 -8.75 -3.89
C ASP A 101 -15.95 -9.03 -3.24
N GLY A 102 -16.26 -10.30 -2.94
CA GLY A 102 -17.55 -10.74 -2.41
C GLY A 102 -18.63 -10.93 -3.47
N SER A 103 -18.27 -10.89 -4.76
CA SER A 103 -19.12 -11.34 -5.87
C SER A 103 -19.03 -12.86 -6.06
N VAL A 104 -19.77 -13.38 -7.04
CA VAL A 104 -19.72 -14.80 -7.45
C VAL A 104 -19.68 -14.90 -8.98
N ALA A 105 -18.93 -15.87 -9.50
CA ALA A 105 -18.82 -16.14 -10.93
C ALA A 105 -19.22 -17.59 -11.25
N SER A 106 -20.00 -17.79 -12.33
CA SER A 106 -20.45 -19.11 -12.77
C SER A 106 -19.38 -19.84 -13.60
N PHE A 107 -18.94 -21.01 -13.12
CA PHE A 107 -18.01 -21.90 -13.83
C PHE A 107 -18.74 -23.10 -14.43
N ALA A 108 -18.35 -23.46 -15.65
CA ALA A 108 -18.67 -24.75 -16.26
C ALA A 108 -17.61 -25.78 -15.86
N LEU A 109 -18.00 -26.80 -15.11
CA LEU A 109 -17.12 -27.81 -14.51
C LEU A 109 -17.22 -29.20 -15.15
N VAL A 110 -16.07 -29.83 -15.34
CA VAL A 110 -15.91 -31.26 -15.69
C VAL A 110 -15.09 -31.97 -14.60
N GLU A 111 -15.39 -33.24 -14.31
CA GLU A 111 -14.58 -34.06 -13.40
C GLU A 111 -13.21 -34.33 -14.05
N SER A 112 -12.13 -33.88 -13.39
CA SER A 112 -10.74 -34.00 -13.84
C SER A 112 -9.91 -34.67 -12.75
N PRO A 113 -9.87 -36.01 -12.70
CA PRO A 113 -9.25 -36.75 -11.60
C PRO A 113 -7.72 -36.63 -11.61
N VAL A 114 -7.15 -36.13 -10.51
CA VAL A 114 -5.67 -36.06 -10.31
C VAL A 114 -5.12 -37.25 -9.51
N MET A 115 -5.91 -38.30 -9.29
CA MET A 115 -5.49 -39.54 -8.63
C MET A 115 -5.54 -40.72 -9.61
N ALA A 116 -4.55 -41.62 -9.52
CA ALA A 116 -4.62 -42.91 -10.20
C ALA A 116 -5.87 -43.72 -9.75
N PRO A 117 -6.49 -44.54 -10.63
CA PRO A 117 -7.79 -45.17 -10.35
C PRO A 117 -7.83 -46.00 -9.06
N GLU A 118 -6.74 -46.69 -8.72
CA GLU A 118 -6.62 -47.51 -7.53
C GLU A 118 -6.55 -46.67 -6.24
N LEU A 119 -6.02 -45.45 -6.33
CA LEU A 119 -5.95 -44.50 -5.22
C LEU A 119 -7.30 -43.80 -5.04
N ALA A 120 -7.92 -43.35 -6.13
CA ALA A 120 -9.28 -42.79 -6.14
C ALA A 120 -10.32 -43.79 -5.60
N ALA A 121 -10.13 -45.09 -5.83
CA ALA A 121 -10.97 -46.15 -5.25
C ALA A 121 -10.82 -46.32 -3.73
N ARG A 122 -9.71 -45.86 -3.12
CA ARG A 122 -9.50 -45.85 -1.66
C ARG A 122 -10.02 -44.59 -0.99
N TYR A 123 -10.00 -43.45 -1.70
CA TYR A 123 -10.47 -42.15 -1.20
C TYR A 123 -11.61 -41.56 -2.07
N PRO A 124 -12.72 -42.29 -2.29
CA PRO A 124 -13.76 -41.92 -3.27
C PRO A 124 -14.56 -40.65 -2.93
N GLN A 125 -14.41 -40.14 -1.70
CA GLN A 125 -14.95 -38.86 -1.25
C GLN A 125 -14.13 -37.65 -1.72
N ILE A 126 -12.87 -37.85 -2.12
CA ILE A 126 -12.00 -36.80 -2.64
C ILE A 126 -12.14 -36.75 -4.17
N ARG A 127 -12.53 -35.61 -4.72
CA ARG A 127 -12.77 -35.43 -6.17
C ARG A 127 -12.29 -34.07 -6.65
N THR A 128 -11.77 -34.05 -7.88
CA THR A 128 -11.18 -32.87 -8.50
C THR A 128 -11.85 -32.55 -9.84
N TYR A 129 -11.97 -31.26 -10.12
CA TYR A 129 -12.70 -30.70 -11.25
C TYR A 129 -11.88 -29.61 -11.93
N LEU A 130 -12.03 -29.52 -13.24
CA LEU A 130 -11.51 -28.44 -14.08
C LEU A 130 -12.69 -27.57 -14.51
N GLY A 131 -12.53 -26.25 -14.39
CA GLY A 131 -13.55 -25.26 -14.70
C GLY A 131 -13.08 -24.19 -15.67
N GLN A 132 -14.02 -23.67 -16.45
CA GLN A 132 -13.87 -22.44 -17.25
C GLN A 132 -15.03 -21.51 -16.88
N GLN A 133 -14.75 -20.22 -16.67
CA GLN A 133 -15.81 -19.24 -16.39
C GLN A 133 -16.67 -19.03 -17.64
N ARG A 134 -17.97 -18.83 -17.44
CA ARG A 134 -18.94 -18.79 -18.54
C ARG A 134 -18.99 -17.47 -19.30
N ASP A 135 -18.69 -16.36 -18.61
CA ASP A 135 -18.81 -15.00 -19.14
C ASP A 135 -17.46 -14.41 -19.58
N ASP A 136 -16.35 -14.93 -19.02
CA ASP A 136 -14.98 -14.72 -19.51
C ASP A 136 -14.26 -16.08 -19.64
N PRO A 137 -14.21 -16.69 -20.85
CA PRO A 137 -13.58 -17.99 -21.04
C PRO A 137 -12.05 -18.00 -20.90
N SER A 138 -11.39 -16.84 -20.70
CA SER A 138 -9.95 -16.79 -20.34
C SER A 138 -9.69 -17.14 -18.88
N VAL A 139 -10.71 -17.09 -18.02
CA VAL A 139 -10.63 -17.45 -16.60
C VAL A 139 -10.93 -18.93 -16.41
N THR A 140 -10.03 -19.62 -15.70
CA THR A 140 -10.12 -21.06 -15.41
C THR A 140 -10.03 -21.32 -13.90
N ALA A 141 -10.54 -22.48 -13.48
CA ALA A 141 -10.53 -22.88 -12.08
C ALA A 141 -10.15 -24.36 -11.90
N ARG A 142 -9.42 -24.66 -10.83
CA ARG A 142 -9.17 -26.00 -10.33
C ARG A 142 -9.80 -26.16 -8.95
N LEU A 143 -10.87 -26.96 -8.90
CA LEU A 143 -11.72 -27.17 -7.72
C LEU A 143 -11.53 -28.59 -7.16
N THR A 144 -11.42 -28.70 -5.85
CA THR A 144 -11.25 -29.95 -5.10
C THR A 144 -12.30 -30.03 -4.01
N ARG A 145 -13.08 -31.12 -4.01
CA ARG A 145 -14.04 -31.49 -2.96
C ARG A 145 -13.42 -32.60 -2.12
N SER A 146 -13.53 -32.51 -0.80
CA SER A 146 -12.97 -33.51 0.13
C SER A 146 -13.71 -33.49 1.47
N GLN A 147 -13.35 -34.40 2.40
CA GLN A 147 -13.79 -34.30 3.80
C GLN A 147 -13.09 -33.18 4.60
N ASN A 148 -12.23 -32.38 3.96
CA ASN A 148 -11.64 -31.18 4.53
C ASN A 148 -12.41 -29.90 4.17
N GLY A 149 -13.37 -29.99 3.24
CA GLY A 149 -14.10 -28.87 2.66
C GLY A 149 -13.82 -28.73 1.15
N TYR A 150 -14.00 -27.52 0.63
CA TYR A 150 -13.80 -27.18 -0.79
C TYR A 150 -12.60 -26.25 -0.97
N HIS A 151 -11.63 -26.69 -1.76
CA HIS A 151 -10.51 -25.86 -2.21
C HIS A 151 -10.70 -25.48 -3.67
N ALA A 152 -10.69 -24.20 -4.01
CA ALA A 152 -10.63 -23.72 -5.39
C ALA A 152 -9.42 -22.80 -5.58
N PHE A 153 -8.70 -22.99 -6.68
CA PHE A 153 -7.73 -22.04 -7.19
C PHE A 153 -8.23 -21.53 -8.54
N ILE A 154 -8.36 -20.22 -8.68
CA ILE A 154 -8.90 -19.54 -9.86
C ILE A 154 -7.77 -18.71 -10.49
N ILE A 155 -7.52 -18.93 -11.78
CA ILE A 155 -6.57 -18.18 -12.59
C ILE A 155 -7.36 -17.43 -13.66
N GLY A 156 -7.32 -16.10 -13.63
CA GLY A 156 -7.61 -15.25 -14.77
C GLY A 156 -6.33 -14.80 -15.48
N PRO A 157 -6.44 -13.86 -16.44
CA PRO A 157 -5.26 -13.26 -17.08
C PRO A 157 -4.37 -12.52 -16.07
N THR A 158 -4.92 -11.47 -15.44
CA THR A 158 -4.15 -10.52 -14.63
C THR A 158 -4.12 -10.80 -13.13
N THR A 159 -4.92 -11.75 -12.67
CA THR A 159 -5.10 -12.06 -11.24
C THR A 159 -5.34 -13.55 -11.00
N SER A 160 -4.90 -14.04 -9.84
CA SER A 160 -5.28 -15.34 -9.30
C SER A 160 -5.88 -15.19 -7.90
N SER A 161 -6.70 -16.15 -7.49
CA SER A 161 -7.42 -16.13 -6.21
C SER A 161 -7.72 -17.53 -5.69
N TYR A 162 -7.96 -17.62 -4.38
CA TYR A 162 -8.23 -18.85 -3.67
C TYR A 162 -9.61 -18.83 -3.02
N VAL A 163 -10.21 -20.01 -2.90
CA VAL A 163 -11.30 -20.32 -1.97
C VAL A 163 -10.85 -21.52 -1.15
N THR A 164 -10.75 -21.39 0.17
CA THR A 164 -10.19 -22.44 1.06
C THR A 164 -11.04 -22.58 2.32
N PRO A 165 -11.13 -23.78 2.94
CA PRO A 165 -11.70 -23.95 4.27
C PRO A 165 -10.96 -23.10 5.31
N TYR A 166 -11.66 -22.62 6.32
CA TYR A 166 -11.14 -21.72 7.36
C TYR A 166 -11.82 -21.99 8.71
N GLY A 167 -11.05 -22.01 9.80
CA GLY A 167 -11.52 -21.87 11.18
C GLY A 167 -12.76 -22.68 11.63
N GLY A 168 -12.64 -23.99 11.88
CA GLY A 168 -13.65 -24.73 12.66
C GLY A 168 -13.62 -26.25 12.53
N PRO A 169 -14.21 -27.00 13.50
CA PRO A 169 -14.28 -28.46 13.45
C PRO A 169 -15.22 -28.98 12.35
N ASP A 170 -16.27 -28.20 12.03
CA ASP A 170 -17.32 -28.58 11.08
C ASP A 170 -16.95 -28.27 9.62
N ARG A 171 -15.85 -27.52 9.38
CA ARG A 171 -15.23 -27.25 8.06
C ARG A 171 -16.13 -26.64 6.96
N THR A 172 -17.36 -26.21 7.30
CA THR A 172 -18.27 -25.50 6.38
C THR A 172 -17.88 -24.04 6.14
N LEU A 173 -17.11 -23.43 7.04
CA LEU A 173 -16.61 -22.06 6.93
C LEU A 173 -15.40 -22.01 5.99
N HIS A 174 -15.39 -21.03 5.08
CA HIS A 174 -14.38 -20.82 4.04
C HIS A 174 -14.02 -19.34 3.95
N ILE A 175 -12.87 -19.03 3.38
CA ILE A 175 -12.49 -17.67 2.95
C ILE A 175 -12.18 -17.62 1.46
N ALA A 176 -12.46 -16.48 0.83
CA ALA A 176 -12.06 -16.15 -0.53
C ALA A 176 -11.16 -14.89 -0.54
N PHE A 177 -10.01 -14.95 -1.22
CA PHE A 177 -9.00 -13.87 -1.24
C PHE A 177 -8.13 -13.92 -2.50
N ALA A 178 -7.50 -12.79 -2.89
CA ALA A 178 -6.61 -12.75 -4.05
C ALA A 178 -5.20 -13.22 -3.66
N SER A 179 -4.44 -13.78 -4.59
CA SER A 179 -3.06 -14.23 -4.33
C SER A 179 -2.14 -13.09 -3.88
N SER A 180 -2.46 -11.84 -4.21
CA SER A 180 -1.79 -10.61 -3.75
C SER A 180 -2.05 -10.25 -2.28
N ASP A 181 -3.09 -10.81 -1.66
CA ASP A 181 -3.41 -10.59 -0.24
C ASP A 181 -2.71 -11.61 0.68
N LEU A 182 -2.02 -12.62 0.14
CA LEU A 182 -1.20 -13.53 0.96
C LEU A 182 -0.07 -12.77 1.68
N PRO A 183 0.34 -13.22 2.89
CA PRO A 183 1.57 -12.74 3.51
C PRO A 183 2.78 -13.02 2.61
N PRO A 184 3.90 -12.27 2.75
CA PRO A 184 5.13 -12.57 2.02
C PRO A 184 5.56 -14.02 2.27
N ILE A 185 5.90 -14.74 1.19
CA ILE A 185 6.16 -16.18 1.26
C ILE A 185 7.42 -16.43 2.12
N GLU A 186 7.33 -17.36 3.06
CA GLU A 186 8.46 -17.80 3.89
C GLU A 186 9.47 -18.60 3.05
N TRP A 187 10.33 -17.93 2.29
CA TRP A 187 11.48 -18.57 1.66
C TRP A 187 12.72 -18.50 2.55
N LEU A 188 13.55 -19.54 2.46
CA LEU A 188 14.91 -19.56 2.98
C LEU A 188 15.87 -19.93 1.83
N PRO A 189 17.15 -19.52 1.87
CA PRO A 189 18.06 -19.64 0.72
C PRO A 189 18.26 -21.07 0.23
N GLU A 190 18.37 -21.23 -1.09
CA GLU A 190 18.46 -22.53 -1.74
C GLU A 190 19.79 -22.69 -2.49
N PRO A 191 20.49 -23.82 -2.33
CA PRO A 191 21.74 -24.07 -3.04
C PRO A 191 21.46 -24.50 -4.50
N GLU A 192 21.62 -23.56 -5.44
CA GLU A 192 21.63 -23.87 -6.86
C GLU A 192 22.72 -24.93 -7.17
N ASP A 193 22.32 -26.04 -7.78
CA ASP A 193 23.26 -27.01 -8.35
C ASP A 193 23.86 -26.36 -9.60
N ASP A 194 25.19 -26.15 -9.61
CA ASP A 194 25.99 -25.45 -10.63
C ASP A 194 26.12 -26.26 -11.94
N HIS A 195 24.98 -26.79 -12.41
CA HIS A 195 24.75 -27.25 -13.76
C HIS A 195 24.72 -26.01 -14.67
N ASP A 196 25.92 -25.53 -15.00
CA ASP A 196 26.19 -24.46 -15.95
C ASP A 196 25.47 -24.74 -17.29
N HIS A 197 24.23 -24.23 -17.38
CA HIS A 197 23.33 -24.45 -18.50
C HIS A 197 23.79 -23.58 -19.68
N ASP A 198 24.85 -24.06 -20.35
CA ASP A 198 25.44 -23.62 -21.62
C ASP A 198 24.50 -22.66 -22.36
N ALA A 199 24.74 -21.35 -22.18
CA ALA A 199 23.74 -20.29 -22.34
C ALA A 199 22.88 -20.48 -23.59
N LEU A 200 21.65 -20.96 -23.39
CA LEU A 200 20.87 -21.62 -24.43
C LEU A 200 20.76 -20.73 -25.67
N SER A 201 21.11 -21.27 -26.84
CA SER A 201 20.97 -20.58 -28.13
C SER A 201 19.50 -20.50 -28.58
N ILE A 202 18.71 -19.76 -27.80
CA ILE A 202 17.27 -19.69 -27.89
C ILE A 202 16.87 -18.99 -29.19
N ALA A 203 15.99 -19.66 -29.94
CA ALA A 203 15.44 -19.16 -31.20
C ALA A 203 14.74 -17.79 -31.03
N GLN A 204 14.63 -17.02 -32.11
CA GLN A 204 13.90 -15.75 -32.07
C GLN A 204 12.39 -15.96 -31.84
N SER A 205 11.84 -17.07 -32.34
CA SER A 205 10.46 -17.50 -32.12
C SER A 205 10.34 -19.02 -31.89
N GLY A 206 9.22 -19.46 -31.31
CA GLY A 206 8.94 -20.87 -31.00
C GLY A 206 7.53 -21.09 -30.45
N SER A 207 7.14 -22.35 -30.24
CA SER A 207 5.82 -22.72 -29.68
C SER A 207 5.80 -24.10 -29.02
N ASN A 208 4.84 -24.31 -28.11
CA ASN A 208 4.56 -25.58 -27.42
C ASN A 208 3.04 -25.71 -27.15
N GLY A 209 2.55 -26.92 -26.86
CA GLY A 209 1.15 -27.19 -26.43
C GLY A 209 0.34 -28.16 -27.29
N SER A 210 0.89 -28.63 -28.42
CA SER A 210 0.22 -29.62 -29.29
C SER A 210 0.22 -31.06 -28.72
N MET A 211 1.02 -31.31 -27.69
CA MET A 211 1.14 -32.60 -26.99
C MET A 211 1.23 -32.35 -25.47
N ARG A 212 0.33 -32.96 -24.68
CA ARG A 212 0.41 -32.95 -23.22
C ARG A 212 1.33 -34.07 -22.74
N ARG A 213 2.11 -33.80 -21.70
CA ARG A 213 2.89 -34.80 -20.96
C ARG A 213 2.20 -35.15 -19.66
N ASP A 214 1.85 -36.43 -19.50
CA ASP A 214 1.22 -36.94 -18.27
C ASP A 214 2.28 -37.59 -17.37
N TYR A 215 2.46 -37.06 -16.14
CA TYR A 215 3.43 -37.51 -15.14
C TYR A 215 2.76 -38.14 -13.92
N ARG A 216 3.24 -39.32 -13.49
CA ARG A 216 2.83 -39.93 -12.23
C ARG A 216 3.64 -39.34 -11.07
N LEU A 217 2.98 -38.55 -10.24
CA LEU A 217 3.59 -37.83 -9.12
C LEU A 217 3.48 -38.63 -7.82
N ALA A 218 4.60 -38.86 -7.14
CA ALA A 218 4.62 -39.37 -5.77
C ALA A 218 4.84 -38.22 -4.80
N ILE A 219 4.07 -38.17 -3.70
CA ILE A 219 4.22 -37.17 -2.64
C ILE A 219 4.49 -37.90 -1.32
N ALA A 220 5.55 -37.51 -0.61
CA ALA A 220 5.78 -37.86 0.78
C ALA A 220 5.45 -36.67 1.67
N THR A 221 5.19 -36.91 2.96
CA THR A 221 5.03 -35.84 3.95
C THR A 221 5.79 -36.18 5.22
N THR A 222 6.40 -35.20 5.88
CA THR A 222 6.91 -35.41 7.25
C THR A 222 5.74 -35.60 8.24
N GLY A 223 6.06 -36.08 9.43
CA GLY A 223 5.09 -36.23 10.52
C GLY A 223 4.47 -34.90 10.95
N GLU A 224 5.21 -33.80 10.88
CA GLU A 224 4.76 -32.44 11.23
C GLU A 224 3.71 -31.95 10.24
N TYR A 225 3.98 -32.05 8.94
CA TYR A 225 3.01 -31.73 7.89
C TYR A 225 1.74 -32.55 8.06
N ALA A 226 1.88 -33.85 8.35
CA ALA A 226 0.74 -34.72 8.58
C ALA A 226 -0.05 -34.37 9.85
N GLN A 227 0.61 -33.98 10.95
CA GLN A 227 -0.04 -33.56 12.18
C GLN A 227 -0.76 -32.22 12.03
N PHE A 228 -0.16 -31.23 11.35
CA PHE A 228 -0.81 -29.97 11.00
C PHE A 228 -2.13 -30.22 10.26
N HIS A 229 -2.11 -31.13 9.27
CA HIS A 229 -3.28 -31.54 8.51
C HIS A 229 -4.15 -32.61 9.18
N GLY A 230 -4.11 -32.72 10.52
CA GLY A 230 -5.04 -33.52 11.31
C GLY A 230 -4.66 -34.99 11.53
N GLY A 231 -3.39 -35.34 11.36
CA GLY A 231 -2.78 -36.60 11.82
C GLY A 231 -3.29 -37.89 11.17
N THR A 232 -3.96 -37.81 10.01
CA THR A 232 -4.55 -39.00 9.36
C THR A 232 -4.33 -39.01 7.84
N THR A 233 -4.03 -40.18 7.29
CA THR A 233 -3.76 -40.38 5.85
C THR A 233 -4.85 -39.81 4.93
N ALA A 234 -6.12 -39.87 5.35
CA ALA A 234 -7.24 -39.34 4.57
C ALA A 234 -7.30 -37.81 4.57
N SER A 235 -7.00 -37.16 5.71
CA SER A 235 -6.97 -35.70 5.83
C SER A 235 -5.76 -35.12 5.10
N VAL A 236 -4.59 -35.78 5.19
CA VAL A 236 -3.39 -35.47 4.40
C VAL A 236 -3.64 -35.65 2.90
N MET A 237 -4.30 -36.74 2.48
CA MET A 237 -4.62 -36.98 1.07
C MET A 237 -5.49 -35.87 0.46
N ALA A 238 -6.40 -35.27 1.23
CA ALA A 238 -7.26 -34.19 0.74
C ALA A 238 -6.45 -32.93 0.36
N GLU A 239 -5.50 -32.54 1.22
CA GLU A 239 -4.65 -31.36 0.99
C GLU A 239 -3.60 -31.63 -0.10
N VAL A 240 -3.00 -32.81 -0.12
CA VAL A 240 -2.08 -33.24 -1.19
C VAL A 240 -2.79 -33.28 -2.55
N VAL A 241 -4.04 -33.76 -2.60
CA VAL A 241 -4.86 -33.73 -3.83
C VAL A 241 -5.24 -32.30 -4.21
N ALA A 242 -5.55 -31.43 -3.24
CA ALA A 242 -5.89 -30.03 -3.50
C ALA A 242 -4.70 -29.25 -4.06
N LEU A 243 -3.51 -29.39 -3.46
CA LEU A 243 -2.26 -28.80 -3.94
C LEU A 243 -1.95 -29.25 -5.38
N VAL A 244 -1.89 -30.56 -5.64
CA VAL A 244 -1.60 -31.08 -6.99
C VAL A 244 -2.65 -30.68 -8.03
N ASN A 245 -3.93 -30.54 -7.64
CA ASN A 245 -4.97 -30.02 -8.53
C ASN A 245 -4.76 -28.54 -8.84
N ALA A 246 -4.35 -27.72 -7.88
CA ALA A 246 -4.01 -26.32 -8.10
C ALA A 246 -2.72 -26.15 -8.94
N THR A 247 -1.69 -26.97 -8.70
CA THR A 247 -0.45 -27.00 -9.51
C THR A 247 -0.73 -27.31 -10.98
N ASN A 248 -1.68 -28.22 -11.25
CA ASN A 248 -2.12 -28.51 -12.61
C ASN A 248 -2.73 -27.28 -13.33
N ALA A 249 -3.29 -26.27 -12.62
CA ALA A 249 -3.76 -25.04 -13.28
C ALA A 249 -2.62 -24.28 -13.97
N ILE A 250 -1.45 -24.22 -13.33
CA ILE A 250 -0.26 -23.51 -13.83
C ILE A 250 0.41 -24.35 -14.93
N PHE A 251 0.72 -25.62 -14.63
CA PHE A 251 1.50 -26.47 -15.54
C PHE A 251 0.73 -26.94 -16.78
N GLU A 252 -0.60 -27.04 -16.74
CA GLU A 252 -1.38 -27.31 -17.96
C GLU A 252 -1.43 -26.08 -18.86
N ARG A 253 -1.62 -24.88 -18.31
CA ARG A 253 -1.68 -23.62 -19.07
C ARG A 253 -0.34 -23.31 -19.75
N ASP A 254 0.75 -23.31 -18.97
CA ASP A 254 2.04 -22.79 -19.42
C ASP A 254 2.93 -23.84 -20.11
N MET A 255 2.75 -25.14 -19.82
CA MET A 255 3.69 -26.19 -20.25
C MET A 255 3.04 -27.39 -20.95
N ALA A 256 1.70 -27.48 -20.96
CA ALA A 256 0.97 -28.70 -21.28
C ALA A 256 1.52 -29.93 -20.49
N VAL A 257 1.75 -29.75 -19.19
CA VAL A 257 2.11 -30.83 -18.26
C VAL A 257 0.96 -31.09 -17.29
N ARG A 258 0.64 -32.36 -17.07
CA ARG A 258 -0.33 -32.80 -16.06
C ARG A 258 0.31 -33.78 -15.08
N PHE A 259 0.10 -33.54 -13.81
CA PHE A 259 0.42 -34.45 -12.72
C PHE A 259 -0.79 -35.29 -12.31
N THR A 260 -0.56 -36.56 -12.02
CA THR A 260 -1.53 -37.49 -11.44
C THR A 260 -0.86 -38.30 -10.33
N LEU A 261 -1.44 -38.31 -9.14
CA LEU A 261 -0.88 -39.00 -7.98
C LEU A 261 -0.76 -40.51 -8.23
N ALA A 262 0.43 -41.05 -7.98
CA ALA A 262 0.77 -42.46 -8.15
C ALA A 262 -0.10 -43.36 -7.25
N ALA A 263 -0.39 -44.58 -7.73
CA ALA A 263 -1.41 -45.47 -7.17
C ALA A 263 -1.22 -45.91 -5.69
N ASN A 264 -0.05 -45.63 -5.10
CA ASN A 264 0.37 -46.01 -3.74
C ASN A 264 0.97 -44.82 -2.94
N THR A 265 0.71 -43.58 -3.35
CA THR A 265 1.24 -42.37 -2.68
C THR A 265 0.92 -42.30 -1.18
N ASP A 266 -0.22 -42.85 -0.75
CA ASP A 266 -0.61 -42.97 0.67
C ASP A 266 0.33 -43.83 1.54
N GLN A 267 1.27 -44.59 0.95
CA GLN A 267 2.31 -45.32 1.67
C GLN A 267 3.54 -44.47 2.05
N LEU A 268 3.56 -43.20 1.60
CA LEU A 268 4.56 -42.18 1.92
C LEU A 268 4.03 -41.14 2.95
N PHE A 269 2.79 -41.36 3.39
CA PHE A 269 2.05 -40.79 4.51
C PHE A 269 2.70 -40.99 5.89
N PHE A 270 3.77 -40.31 6.29
CA PHE A 270 4.27 -40.43 7.67
C PHE A 270 3.39 -39.60 8.63
N LEU A 271 2.89 -40.21 9.70
CA LEU A 271 1.90 -39.58 10.61
C LEU A 271 2.43 -39.26 12.02
N ASP A 272 3.65 -39.67 12.35
CA ASP A 272 4.25 -39.53 13.68
C ASP A 272 5.69 -39.00 13.54
N PRO A 273 5.93 -37.71 13.87
CA PRO A 273 7.25 -37.06 13.94
C PRO A 273 8.36 -37.88 14.59
N ALA A 274 8.04 -38.72 15.58
CA ALA A 274 9.05 -39.48 16.31
C ALA A 274 9.52 -40.75 15.57
N THR A 275 8.97 -41.06 14.38
CA THR A 275 9.17 -42.34 13.70
C THR A 275 9.36 -42.25 12.18
N ASP A 276 9.30 -41.05 11.60
CA ASP A 276 9.55 -40.86 10.18
C ASP A 276 11.07 -40.86 9.85
N PRO A 277 11.46 -40.93 8.56
CA PRO A 277 12.85 -41.10 8.15
C PRO A 277 13.62 -39.78 8.03
N TYR A 278 12.97 -38.63 8.24
CA TYR A 278 13.50 -37.30 7.99
C TYR A 278 14.11 -36.71 9.28
N PRO A 279 15.34 -36.18 9.26
CA PRO A 279 15.91 -35.49 10.40
C PRO A 279 15.24 -34.12 10.61
N ASN A 280 14.63 -33.92 11.78
CA ASN A 280 14.10 -32.61 12.17
C ASN A 280 15.24 -31.66 12.57
N ASP A 281 15.49 -30.65 11.75
CA ASP A 281 16.48 -29.60 12.02
C ASP A 281 15.79 -28.28 12.40
N PRO A 282 15.93 -27.81 13.66
CA PRO A 282 15.32 -26.55 14.10
C PRO A 282 16.04 -25.29 13.59
N GLU A 283 17.19 -25.41 12.91
CA GLU A 283 17.88 -24.29 12.28
C GLU A 283 17.55 -24.20 10.77
N GLY A 284 17.19 -25.32 10.13
CA GLY A 284 16.63 -25.37 8.78
C GLY A 284 17.67 -25.43 7.65
N ASP A 285 18.82 -26.07 7.90
CA ASP A 285 19.95 -26.16 6.97
C ASP A 285 19.88 -27.45 6.10
N ASP A 286 19.31 -28.53 6.62
CA ASP A 286 19.46 -29.89 6.06
C ASP A 286 18.50 -30.22 4.88
N ARG A 287 17.90 -29.24 4.18
CA ARG A 287 16.97 -29.47 3.04
C ARG A 287 17.52 -30.39 1.96
N VAL A 288 18.82 -30.30 1.65
CA VAL A 288 19.51 -31.22 0.71
C VAL A 288 19.48 -32.67 1.21
N VAL A 289 19.62 -32.87 2.53
CA VAL A 289 19.55 -34.17 3.19
C VAL A 289 18.11 -34.70 3.16
N LEU A 290 17.11 -33.87 3.48
CA LEU A 290 15.69 -34.22 3.37
C LEU A 290 15.32 -34.72 1.96
N ALA A 291 15.71 -33.98 0.93
CA ALA A 291 15.48 -34.33 -0.46
C ALA A 291 16.22 -35.64 -0.86
N THR A 292 17.46 -35.82 -0.40
CA THR A 292 18.25 -37.04 -0.67
C THR A 292 17.66 -38.29 0.00
N ILE A 293 17.17 -38.15 1.23
CA ILE A 293 16.43 -39.20 1.95
C ILE A 293 15.12 -39.51 1.23
N ASN A 294 14.37 -38.49 0.81
CA ASN A 294 13.11 -38.66 0.11
C ASN A 294 13.25 -39.53 -1.16
N ASN A 295 14.26 -39.26 -1.98
CA ASN A 295 14.52 -40.07 -3.17
C ASN A 295 14.79 -41.54 -2.84
N THR A 296 15.51 -41.79 -1.74
CA THR A 296 15.79 -43.15 -1.25
C THR A 296 14.52 -43.85 -0.77
N GLU A 297 13.68 -43.18 0.02
CA GLU A 297 12.46 -43.75 0.57
C GLU A 297 11.36 -43.98 -0.47
N MET A 298 11.18 -43.07 -1.43
CA MET A 298 10.25 -43.27 -2.54
C MET A 298 10.65 -44.46 -3.42
N LEU A 299 11.95 -44.61 -3.72
CA LEU A 299 12.45 -45.76 -4.48
C LEU A 299 12.33 -47.08 -3.70
N ASN A 300 12.57 -47.07 -2.39
CA ASN A 300 12.42 -48.23 -1.51
C ASN A 300 10.96 -48.70 -1.40
N ARG A 301 10.02 -47.76 -1.24
CA ARG A 301 8.61 -48.05 -0.92
C ARG A 301 7.76 -48.27 -2.16
N LEU A 302 7.84 -47.38 -3.15
CA LEU A 302 7.03 -47.47 -4.37
C LEU A 302 7.71 -48.28 -5.47
N GLY A 303 9.05 -48.29 -5.53
CA GLY A 303 9.81 -48.88 -6.61
C GLY A 303 9.82 -48.01 -7.89
N GLN A 304 10.98 -47.98 -8.56
CA GLN A 304 11.27 -47.03 -9.66
C GLN A 304 10.27 -47.04 -10.84
N ALA A 305 9.50 -48.12 -11.04
CA ALA A 305 8.57 -48.23 -12.16
C ALA A 305 7.23 -47.52 -11.91
N ASN A 306 6.88 -47.19 -10.66
CA ASN A 306 5.51 -46.85 -10.26
C ASN A 306 5.22 -45.34 -10.14
N PHE A 307 6.24 -44.49 -10.26
CA PHE A 307 6.15 -43.03 -10.30
C PHE A 307 7.16 -42.46 -11.31
N ASP A 308 6.97 -41.22 -11.75
CA ASP A 308 7.81 -40.51 -12.73
C ASP A 308 8.54 -39.31 -12.14
N ILE A 309 7.91 -38.62 -11.19
CA ILE A 309 8.48 -37.52 -10.40
C ILE A 309 8.02 -37.72 -8.95
N GLY A 310 8.87 -37.35 -8.00
CA GLY A 310 8.56 -37.43 -6.57
C GLY A 310 8.98 -36.16 -5.82
N HIS A 311 8.29 -35.88 -4.72
CA HIS A 311 8.45 -34.65 -3.96
C HIS A 311 8.07 -34.83 -2.47
N LEU A 312 8.72 -34.14 -1.54
CA LEU A 312 8.42 -34.17 -0.10
C LEU A 312 7.74 -32.86 0.35
N LEU A 313 6.70 -32.95 1.17
CA LEU A 313 6.11 -31.78 1.83
C LEU A 313 6.48 -31.76 3.33
N THR A 314 6.91 -30.60 3.83
CA THR A 314 7.41 -30.40 5.19
C THR A 314 6.69 -29.22 5.88
N THR A 315 7.01 -28.96 7.15
CA THR A 315 6.72 -27.67 7.82
C THR A 315 7.94 -26.75 7.88
N GLU A 316 9.03 -27.09 7.21
CA GLU A 316 10.24 -26.26 7.12
C GLU A 316 10.13 -25.33 5.92
N SER A 317 10.17 -24.03 6.15
CA SER A 317 9.89 -23.04 5.11
C SER A 317 10.95 -23.00 3.99
N GLY A 318 10.53 -22.67 2.77
CA GLY A 318 11.32 -22.78 1.53
C GLY A 318 11.23 -24.16 0.89
N GLY A 319 12.17 -24.51 0.01
CA GLY A 319 12.22 -25.79 -0.67
C GLY A 319 13.62 -26.23 -1.09
N ILE A 320 13.65 -27.16 -2.05
CA ILE A 320 14.75 -27.42 -2.98
C ILE A 320 14.28 -28.39 -4.06
N GLY A 321 14.73 -28.19 -5.31
CA GLY A 321 14.52 -29.10 -6.42
C GLY A 321 15.81 -29.45 -7.14
N PHE A 322 16.06 -30.74 -7.38
CA PHE A 322 17.12 -31.19 -8.30
C PHE A 322 16.51 -31.80 -9.57
N GLY A 323 17.11 -31.47 -10.72
CA GLY A 323 16.67 -31.92 -12.04
C GLY A 323 16.52 -33.44 -12.17
N LEU A 324 15.40 -33.90 -12.76
CA LEU A 324 15.08 -35.32 -12.92
C LEU A 324 16.17 -36.10 -13.70
N ASN A 325 16.76 -37.12 -13.08
CA ASN A 325 17.59 -38.12 -13.74
C ASN A 325 16.97 -39.52 -13.64
N CYS A 326 16.26 -39.89 -14.70
CA CYS A 326 15.50 -41.13 -14.78
C CYS A 326 16.27 -42.30 -15.39
N SER A 327 17.43 -42.06 -16.01
CA SER A 327 18.29 -43.10 -16.60
C SER A 327 19.46 -43.57 -15.72
N GLY A 328 19.91 -42.74 -14.76
CA GLY A 328 21.04 -43.04 -13.89
C GLY A 328 20.77 -44.18 -12.89
N PRO A 329 21.80 -44.90 -12.41
CA PRO A 329 21.65 -46.09 -11.56
C PRO A 329 21.08 -45.80 -10.16
N GLN A 330 20.99 -44.53 -9.76
CA GLN A 330 20.35 -44.08 -8.53
C GLN A 330 18.94 -43.50 -8.75
N HIS A 331 18.49 -43.38 -10.01
CA HIS A 331 17.20 -42.81 -10.41
C HIS A 331 16.81 -41.57 -9.58
N GLN A 332 17.61 -40.50 -9.68
CA GLN A 332 17.42 -39.25 -8.93
C GLN A 332 16.22 -38.48 -9.49
N LYS A 333 15.00 -38.85 -9.07
CA LYS A 333 13.74 -38.27 -9.58
C LYS A 333 12.77 -37.86 -8.47
N ALA A 334 13.24 -37.89 -7.23
CA ALA A 334 12.54 -37.51 -6.02
C ALA A 334 13.44 -36.74 -5.03
N ILE A 335 14.56 -36.20 -5.51
CA ILE A 335 15.40 -35.27 -4.72
C ILE A 335 14.78 -33.88 -4.84
N ALA A 336 13.68 -33.66 -4.11
CA ALA A 336 13.07 -32.35 -3.92
C ALA A 336 12.18 -32.30 -2.67
N ASN A 337 12.02 -31.11 -2.07
CA ASN A 337 11.03 -30.83 -1.03
C ASN A 337 10.50 -29.38 -1.08
N SER A 338 9.36 -29.12 -0.42
CA SER A 338 8.81 -27.78 -0.18
C SER A 338 8.08 -27.74 1.16
N GLY A 339 8.10 -26.61 1.85
CA GLY A 339 7.39 -26.42 3.10
C GLY A 339 7.13 -24.96 3.49
N SER A 340 6.42 -24.81 4.61
CA SER A 340 6.10 -23.55 5.27
C SER A 340 5.65 -23.87 6.70
N SER A 341 5.83 -22.94 7.64
CA SER A 341 5.33 -23.05 9.02
C SER A 341 3.82 -23.28 9.08
N GLN A 342 3.08 -22.79 8.08
CA GLN A 342 1.65 -23.00 7.88
C GLN A 342 1.40 -23.56 6.48
N PRO A 343 1.56 -24.89 6.29
CA PRO A 343 1.62 -25.54 4.98
C PRO A 343 0.23 -25.73 4.33
N THR A 344 -0.54 -24.64 4.20
CA THR A 344 -1.81 -24.60 3.48
C THR A 344 -1.60 -24.69 1.96
N VAL A 345 -2.65 -25.04 1.22
CA VAL A 345 -2.61 -25.09 -0.26
C VAL A 345 -2.21 -23.74 -0.85
N ALA A 346 -2.70 -22.62 -0.31
CA ALA A 346 -2.41 -21.29 -0.81
C ALA A 346 -0.94 -20.89 -0.53
N ASN A 347 -0.45 -21.15 0.68
CA ASN A 347 0.92 -20.79 1.08
C ASN A 347 1.98 -21.63 0.34
N LEU A 348 1.70 -22.91 0.06
CA LEU A 348 2.65 -23.81 -0.61
C LEU A 348 2.63 -23.78 -2.13
N LEU A 349 1.55 -23.33 -2.79
CA LEU A 349 1.38 -23.55 -4.23
C LEU A 349 2.50 -22.95 -5.08
N ILE A 350 2.99 -21.76 -4.73
CA ILE A 350 4.05 -21.07 -5.48
C ILE A 350 5.40 -21.75 -5.28
N THR A 351 5.81 -22.03 -4.04
CA THR A 351 7.05 -22.76 -3.73
C THR A 351 7.06 -24.14 -4.37
N PHE A 352 5.98 -24.91 -4.20
CA PHE A 352 5.86 -26.23 -4.82
C PHE A 352 5.88 -26.19 -6.37
N ALA A 353 5.44 -25.08 -6.99
CA ALA A 353 5.56 -24.88 -8.43
C ALA A 353 6.99 -24.49 -8.88
N HIS A 354 7.70 -23.70 -8.07
CA HIS A 354 9.12 -23.35 -8.25
C HIS A 354 10.00 -24.61 -8.22
N GLU A 355 9.80 -25.46 -7.21
CA GLU A 355 10.61 -26.65 -7.04
C GLU A 355 10.36 -27.71 -8.10
N ILE A 356 9.13 -27.83 -8.59
CA ILE A 356 8.85 -28.64 -9.79
C ILE A 356 9.51 -28.01 -11.03
N GLY A 357 9.62 -26.68 -11.10
CA GLY A 357 10.42 -25.96 -12.10
C GLY A 357 11.90 -26.36 -12.06
N HIS A 358 12.52 -26.38 -10.89
CA HIS A 358 13.89 -26.89 -10.71
C HIS A 358 14.02 -28.40 -11.00
N GLN A 359 13.06 -29.23 -10.59
CA GLN A 359 13.02 -30.65 -11.00
C GLN A 359 12.92 -30.80 -12.53
N PHE A 360 12.30 -29.84 -13.22
CA PHE A 360 12.27 -29.75 -14.68
C PHE A 360 13.42 -28.93 -15.28
N GLY A 361 14.45 -28.55 -14.51
CA GLY A 361 15.66 -27.90 -15.01
C GLY A 361 15.52 -26.42 -15.38
N ALA A 362 14.60 -25.68 -14.75
CA ALA A 362 14.63 -24.21 -14.76
C ALA A 362 15.67 -23.68 -13.75
N SER A 363 16.26 -22.53 -14.06
CA SER A 363 17.11 -21.75 -13.14
C SER A 363 16.38 -20.50 -12.64
N HIS A 364 16.92 -19.86 -11.61
CA HIS A 364 16.41 -18.58 -11.10
C HIS A 364 16.43 -17.48 -12.17
N THR A 365 15.39 -16.66 -12.22
CA THR A 365 15.23 -15.61 -13.25
C THR A 365 15.61 -14.20 -12.80
N PHE A 366 15.82 -13.97 -11.50
CA PHE A 366 16.01 -12.64 -10.92
C PHE A 366 17.44 -12.09 -11.07
N ASN A 367 17.60 -10.76 -11.12
CA ASN A 367 18.89 -10.07 -11.25
C ASN A 367 19.21 -9.14 -10.05
N SER A 368 19.21 -9.70 -8.84
CA SER A 368 19.62 -9.01 -7.61
C SER A 368 20.72 -9.78 -6.88
N SER A 369 21.60 -9.05 -6.18
CA SER A 369 22.57 -9.61 -5.23
C SER A 369 22.40 -9.02 -3.82
N SER A 370 21.19 -8.55 -3.51
CA SER A 370 20.81 -7.92 -2.24
C SER A 370 19.86 -8.85 -1.45
N GLY A 371 19.63 -8.58 -0.16
CA GLY A 371 18.85 -9.48 0.71
C GLY A 371 19.38 -10.92 0.75
N LEU A 372 18.47 -11.90 0.66
CA LEU A 372 18.79 -13.34 0.54
C LEU A 372 19.36 -13.70 -0.84
N CYS A 373 19.01 -12.92 -1.86
CA CYS A 373 19.32 -13.15 -3.27
C CYS A 373 20.84 -13.10 -3.59
N GLY A 374 21.61 -12.42 -2.73
CA GLY A 374 23.08 -12.42 -2.74
C GLY A 374 23.76 -13.28 -1.67
N GLN A 375 23.03 -14.03 -0.84
CA GLN A 375 23.63 -14.87 0.21
C GLN A 375 24.13 -16.21 -0.34
N ASN A 376 25.24 -16.69 0.21
CA ASN A 376 25.79 -18.02 -0.01
C ASN A 376 25.44 -18.90 1.19
N TYR A 377 24.80 -20.05 0.98
CA TYR A 377 24.44 -20.99 2.06
C TYR A 377 25.23 -22.29 1.97
N GLY A 378 25.54 -22.95 3.09
CA GLY A 378 26.19 -24.27 3.15
C GLY A 378 27.58 -24.45 2.48
N GLY A 379 28.13 -23.40 1.84
CA GLY A 379 29.31 -23.48 0.96
C GLY A 379 28.98 -23.58 -0.54
N PHE A 380 27.71 -23.45 -0.92
CA PHE A 380 27.23 -23.28 -2.29
C PHE A 380 27.35 -21.80 -2.74
N GLY A 381 27.05 -21.53 -4.01
CA GLY A 381 27.11 -20.20 -4.60
C GLY A 381 25.98 -19.25 -4.15
N PRO A 382 25.96 -18.01 -4.68
CA PRO A 382 24.85 -17.10 -4.47
C PRO A 382 23.64 -17.54 -5.30
N ASN A 383 22.43 -17.41 -4.76
CA ASN A 383 21.18 -17.80 -5.42
C ASN A 383 21.01 -17.19 -6.85
N ARG A 384 21.64 -16.05 -7.15
CA ARG A 384 21.51 -15.33 -8.43
C ARG A 384 22.27 -15.95 -9.60
N SER A 385 21.64 -16.93 -10.24
CA SER A 385 22.09 -17.59 -11.48
C SER A 385 22.40 -16.60 -12.63
N ALA A 386 23.66 -16.50 -13.04
CA ALA A 386 24.13 -15.41 -13.91
C ALA A 386 23.80 -15.57 -15.41
N THR A 387 23.41 -16.77 -15.84
CA THR A 387 23.06 -17.12 -17.22
C THR A 387 21.56 -16.99 -17.51
N SER A 388 20.75 -16.73 -16.49
CA SER A 388 19.28 -16.78 -16.49
C SER A 388 18.60 -15.58 -15.81
N ALA A 389 19.39 -14.71 -15.15
CA ALA A 389 18.99 -13.43 -14.54
C ALA A 389 18.47 -12.37 -15.54
N TYR A 390 17.29 -12.62 -16.12
CA TYR A 390 16.60 -11.75 -17.10
C TYR A 390 15.53 -10.83 -16.48
N GLU A 391 15.01 -11.14 -15.30
CA GLU A 391 14.08 -10.26 -14.59
C GLU A 391 14.86 -9.23 -13.75
N ALA A 392 14.46 -7.95 -13.82
CA ALA A 392 15.09 -6.90 -13.03
C ALA A 392 14.96 -7.14 -11.52
N ALA A 393 15.97 -6.75 -10.73
CA ALA A 393 15.95 -6.75 -9.27
C ALA A 393 15.48 -8.12 -8.70
N SER A 394 14.49 -8.18 -7.80
CA SER A 394 13.95 -9.46 -7.27
C SER A 394 13.19 -10.32 -8.28
N GLY A 395 12.83 -9.77 -9.44
CA GLY A 395 11.85 -10.36 -10.35
C GLY A 395 10.45 -10.49 -9.77
N SER A 396 9.61 -11.23 -10.48
CA SER A 396 8.14 -11.24 -10.41
C SER A 396 7.50 -12.61 -10.68
N THR A 397 8.08 -13.45 -11.55
CA THR A 397 7.50 -14.75 -11.94
C THR A 397 7.85 -15.88 -10.98
N ILE A 398 7.28 -17.08 -11.17
CA ILE A 398 7.46 -18.22 -10.24
C ILE A 398 8.94 -18.52 -9.93
N MET A 399 9.85 -18.49 -10.91
CA MET A 399 11.31 -18.77 -10.70
C MET A 399 12.12 -17.55 -10.24
N ALA A 400 11.47 -16.44 -9.91
CA ALA A 400 12.11 -15.27 -9.32
C ALA A 400 12.07 -15.34 -7.79
N TYR A 401 12.70 -14.38 -7.10
CA TYR A 401 12.74 -14.27 -5.64
C TYR A 401 11.99 -13.01 -5.11
N PRO A 402 10.74 -12.72 -5.55
CA PRO A 402 9.97 -11.59 -5.05
C PRO A 402 9.72 -11.74 -3.55
N GLY A 403 10.03 -10.68 -2.80
CA GLY A 403 9.95 -10.64 -1.35
C GLY A 403 11.30 -10.73 -0.64
N LEU A 404 12.36 -11.21 -1.31
CA LEU A 404 13.56 -11.72 -0.64
C LEU A 404 14.84 -10.88 -0.79
N CYS A 405 14.85 -9.87 -1.67
CA CYS A 405 16.07 -9.21 -2.13
C CYS A 405 16.35 -7.82 -1.51
N ALA A 406 15.99 -7.57 -0.24
CA ALA A 406 16.12 -6.25 0.43
C ALA A 406 17.37 -5.43 0.03
N PRO A 407 17.23 -4.20 -0.53
CA PRO A 407 16.02 -3.41 -0.76
C PRO A 407 15.39 -3.56 -2.17
N GLU A 408 15.87 -4.50 -2.98
CA GLU A 408 15.55 -4.67 -4.42
C GLU A 408 14.24 -5.46 -4.69
N ASN A 409 13.25 -5.37 -3.80
CA ASN A 409 11.97 -6.06 -3.98
C ASN A 409 11.04 -5.33 -4.97
N ILE A 410 10.47 -6.11 -5.89
CA ILE A 410 9.50 -5.67 -6.91
C ILE A 410 8.04 -5.99 -6.52
N GLN A 411 7.84 -7.02 -5.70
CA GLN A 411 6.58 -7.46 -5.09
C GLN A 411 6.88 -8.45 -3.94
N ASN A 412 5.89 -8.83 -3.13
CA ASN A 412 6.06 -9.65 -1.92
C ASN A 412 5.96 -11.18 -2.12
N GLY A 413 5.55 -11.63 -3.31
CA GLY A 413 5.38 -13.03 -3.67
C GLY A 413 5.12 -13.14 -5.18
N ALA A 414 5.37 -14.31 -5.77
CA ALA A 414 5.38 -14.45 -7.22
C ALA A 414 3.98 -14.50 -7.85
N ASP A 415 3.86 -13.87 -9.02
CA ASP A 415 2.69 -14.02 -9.87
C ASP A 415 2.56 -15.48 -10.34
N SER A 416 1.34 -15.97 -10.51
CA SER A 416 1.07 -17.40 -10.81
C SER A 416 1.35 -17.81 -12.28
N TYR A 417 2.52 -17.44 -12.82
CA TYR A 417 3.02 -17.85 -14.15
C TYR A 417 4.56 -17.91 -14.19
N PHE A 418 5.09 -18.62 -15.18
CA PHE A 418 6.53 -18.68 -15.43
C PHE A 418 6.97 -17.66 -16.50
N HIS A 419 8.11 -16.99 -16.26
CA HIS A 419 8.84 -16.23 -17.28
C HIS A 419 9.22 -17.13 -18.47
N LEU A 420 9.25 -16.57 -19.68
CA LEU A 420 9.52 -17.33 -20.91
C LEU A 420 10.81 -18.17 -20.85
N LEU A 421 11.89 -17.69 -20.20
CA LEU A 421 13.12 -18.50 -20.06
C LEU A 421 12.82 -19.86 -19.41
N SER A 422 12.12 -19.87 -18.27
CA SER A 422 11.90 -21.08 -17.48
C SER A 422 11.10 -22.11 -18.29
N LEU A 423 10.13 -21.65 -19.09
CA LEU A 423 9.39 -22.49 -20.03
C LEU A 423 10.31 -23.14 -21.08
N LEU A 424 11.28 -22.40 -21.61
CA LEU A 424 12.22 -22.88 -22.62
C LEU A 424 13.30 -23.79 -22.04
N GLN A 425 13.81 -23.50 -20.84
CA GLN A 425 14.68 -24.39 -20.08
C GLN A 425 13.97 -25.73 -19.82
N MET A 426 12.77 -25.69 -19.24
CA MET A 426 11.98 -26.90 -18.95
C MET A 426 11.67 -27.70 -20.23
N GLN A 427 11.28 -27.06 -21.33
CA GLN A 427 11.03 -27.77 -22.60
C GLN A 427 12.29 -28.45 -23.15
N SER A 428 13.44 -27.78 -23.07
CA SER A 428 14.75 -28.31 -23.46
C SER A 428 15.21 -29.46 -22.56
N PHE A 429 14.92 -29.40 -21.26
CA PHE A 429 15.26 -30.43 -20.28
C PHE A 429 14.36 -31.67 -20.43
N LEU A 430 13.05 -31.50 -20.56
CA LEU A 430 12.08 -32.60 -20.65
C LEU A 430 12.19 -33.44 -21.95
N VAL A 431 13.02 -33.05 -22.92
CA VAL A 431 13.38 -33.88 -24.09
C VAL A 431 14.72 -34.62 -23.95
N GLN A 432 15.47 -34.43 -22.86
CA GLN A 432 16.79 -35.04 -22.72
C GLN A 432 16.72 -36.57 -22.55
N PRO A 433 17.69 -37.34 -23.08
CA PRO A 433 17.69 -38.81 -23.00
C PRO A 433 17.68 -39.38 -21.58
N PHE A 434 18.16 -38.63 -20.58
CA PHE A 434 18.14 -39.03 -19.18
C PHE A 434 16.83 -38.70 -18.45
N VAL A 435 16.02 -37.77 -18.97
CA VAL A 435 14.72 -37.35 -18.40
C VAL A 435 13.56 -38.12 -19.02
N THR A 436 13.58 -38.33 -20.34
CA THR A 436 12.52 -38.98 -21.13
C THR A 436 12.04 -40.37 -20.70
N PRO A 437 12.76 -41.18 -19.89
CA PRO A 437 12.18 -42.36 -19.23
C PRO A 437 11.10 -42.06 -18.17
N CYS A 438 10.91 -40.79 -17.80
CA CYS A 438 9.84 -40.29 -16.92
C CYS A 438 8.86 -39.39 -17.71
N GLY A 439 7.56 -39.49 -17.39
CA GLY A 439 6.50 -38.80 -18.14
C GLY A 439 6.15 -39.56 -19.41
N VAL A 440 5.87 -40.87 -19.24
CA VAL A 440 5.87 -41.86 -20.33
C VAL A 440 4.69 -41.76 -21.31
N GLN A 441 3.69 -40.90 -21.03
CA GLN A 441 2.53 -40.70 -21.90
C GLN A 441 2.52 -39.29 -22.49
N LEU A 442 2.64 -39.24 -23.82
CA LEU A 442 2.42 -38.07 -24.65
C LEU A 442 1.01 -38.16 -25.25
N THR A 443 0.10 -37.32 -24.76
CA THR A 443 -1.31 -37.28 -25.19
C THR A 443 -1.50 -36.11 -26.17
N PRO A 444 -1.94 -36.34 -27.42
CA PRO A 444 -2.28 -35.24 -28.33
C PRO A 444 -3.38 -34.37 -27.73
N THR A 445 -3.15 -33.06 -27.64
CA THR A 445 -4.11 -32.12 -27.02
C THR A 445 -5.30 -31.84 -27.92
N GLY A 446 -5.11 -31.99 -29.24
CA GLY A 446 -6.05 -31.46 -30.22
C GLY A 446 -6.13 -29.93 -30.15
N ASN A 447 -5.03 -29.28 -29.75
CA ASN A 447 -4.86 -27.84 -29.67
C ASN A 447 -3.77 -27.38 -30.65
N THR A 448 -3.96 -26.22 -31.27
CA THR A 448 -3.05 -25.63 -32.27
C THR A 448 -2.34 -24.42 -31.67
N PRO A 449 -1.03 -24.45 -31.40
CA PRO A 449 -0.34 -23.30 -30.80
C PRO A 449 -0.51 -22.02 -31.63
N PRO A 450 -0.70 -20.85 -30.97
CA PRO A 450 -1.00 -19.59 -31.65
C PRO A 450 0.13 -19.13 -32.58
N VAL A 451 -0.23 -18.29 -33.56
CA VAL A 451 0.73 -17.57 -34.41
C VAL A 451 0.95 -16.19 -33.82
N VAL A 452 2.21 -15.74 -33.72
CA VAL A 452 2.63 -14.53 -32.98
C VAL A 452 3.63 -13.72 -33.80
N ASP A 453 3.54 -12.39 -33.71
CA ASP A 453 4.40 -11.40 -34.36
C ASP A 453 4.71 -10.30 -33.32
N ALA A 454 5.99 -10.10 -33.00
CA ALA A 454 6.48 -9.10 -32.04
C ALA A 454 6.70 -7.70 -32.65
N GLY A 455 6.34 -7.50 -33.93
CA GLY A 455 6.49 -6.24 -34.64
C GLY A 455 7.93 -5.93 -35.07
N SER A 456 8.13 -4.70 -35.52
CA SER A 456 9.45 -4.25 -36.00
C SER A 456 10.41 -3.89 -34.87
N SER A 457 11.71 -3.93 -35.15
CA SER A 457 12.76 -3.35 -34.30
C SER A 457 12.90 -1.85 -34.56
N TYR A 458 13.15 -1.06 -33.51
CA TYR A 458 13.15 0.40 -33.58
C TYR A 458 14.45 1.02 -33.02
N THR A 459 14.69 2.29 -33.36
CA THR A 459 15.71 3.12 -32.72
C THR A 459 15.00 4.23 -31.95
N ILE A 460 15.21 4.31 -30.63
CA ILE A 460 14.48 5.19 -29.71
C ILE A 460 15.42 6.15 -28.96
N PRO A 461 14.93 7.34 -28.55
CA PRO A 461 15.62 8.19 -27.59
C PRO A 461 15.76 7.53 -26.21
N ALA A 462 16.73 7.98 -25.41
CA ALA A 462 16.82 7.63 -24.00
C ALA A 462 15.81 8.42 -23.14
N ARG A 463 15.57 7.98 -21.90
CA ARG A 463 14.70 8.66 -20.91
C ARG A 463 13.31 9.03 -21.46
N THR A 464 12.75 8.19 -22.34
CA THR A 464 11.52 8.48 -23.08
C THR A 464 10.62 7.24 -23.06
N PRO A 465 9.33 7.36 -22.69
CA PRO A 465 8.37 6.27 -22.77
C PRO A 465 8.19 5.65 -24.16
N PHE A 466 7.77 4.39 -24.21
CA PHE A 466 7.44 3.70 -25.46
C PHE A 466 6.33 2.66 -25.30
N GLU A 467 5.60 2.38 -26.39
CA GLU A 467 4.55 1.35 -26.45
C GLU A 467 4.99 0.22 -27.37
N LEU A 468 5.19 -1.00 -26.85
CA LEU A 468 5.34 -2.19 -27.67
C LEU A 468 3.97 -2.73 -28.06
N VAL A 469 3.83 -3.07 -29.35
CA VAL A 469 2.57 -3.48 -29.99
C VAL A 469 2.82 -4.82 -30.66
N GLY A 470 2.26 -5.90 -30.10
CA GLY A 470 2.34 -7.24 -30.69
C GLY A 470 1.05 -7.60 -31.42
N THR A 471 1.09 -8.65 -32.25
CA THR A 471 -0.15 -9.26 -32.80
C THR A 471 -0.08 -10.77 -32.74
N ALA A 472 -1.24 -11.41 -32.61
CA ALA A 472 -1.34 -12.86 -32.62
C ALA A 472 -2.70 -13.32 -33.17
N SER A 473 -2.77 -14.59 -33.56
CA SER A 473 -4.01 -15.26 -33.93
C SER A 473 -3.98 -16.72 -33.51
N ASP A 474 -5.05 -17.17 -32.86
CA ASP A 474 -5.29 -18.58 -32.63
C ASP A 474 -6.06 -19.24 -33.80
N ALA A 475 -5.87 -20.54 -34.00
CA ALA A 475 -6.50 -21.33 -35.06
C ALA A 475 -7.71 -22.14 -34.59
N ASP A 476 -7.82 -22.41 -33.30
CA ASP A 476 -8.93 -23.15 -32.68
C ASP A 476 -10.10 -22.23 -32.25
N GLY A 477 -9.79 -20.96 -31.94
CA GLY A 477 -10.71 -19.91 -31.51
C GLY A 477 -10.62 -19.52 -30.03
N ASP A 478 -9.55 -19.92 -29.32
CA ASP A 478 -9.41 -19.71 -27.87
C ASP A 478 -8.96 -18.28 -27.48
N PRO A 479 -9.31 -17.78 -26.28
CA PRO A 479 -8.97 -16.41 -25.86
C PRO A 479 -7.48 -16.24 -25.51
N LEU A 480 -6.78 -15.47 -26.34
CA LEU A 480 -5.36 -15.19 -26.14
C LEU A 480 -5.08 -14.18 -25.01
N THR A 481 -4.02 -14.45 -24.26
CA THR A 481 -3.40 -13.52 -23.29
C THR A 481 -1.91 -13.38 -23.53
N PHE A 482 -1.32 -12.25 -23.16
CA PHE A 482 -0.04 -11.79 -23.66
C PHE A 482 0.92 -11.36 -22.53
N THR A 483 2.18 -11.79 -22.61
CA THR A 483 3.30 -11.20 -21.82
C THR A 483 4.31 -10.53 -22.74
N TRP A 484 4.81 -9.37 -22.28
CA TRP A 484 5.91 -8.63 -22.88
C TRP A 484 7.06 -8.61 -21.87
N GLU A 485 8.18 -9.24 -22.18
CA GLU A 485 9.23 -9.58 -21.21
C GLU A 485 10.60 -9.12 -21.74
N GLN A 486 11.41 -8.45 -20.90
CA GLN A 486 12.77 -8.05 -21.30
C GLN A 486 13.68 -9.30 -21.32
N TYR A 487 14.61 -9.33 -22.28
CA TYR A 487 15.42 -10.52 -22.56
C TYR A 487 16.92 -10.19 -22.74
N ASP A 488 17.44 -9.32 -21.88
CA ASP A 488 18.87 -8.98 -21.80
C ASP A 488 19.47 -9.47 -20.47
N LEU A 489 20.71 -9.98 -20.50
CA LEU A 489 21.48 -10.33 -19.31
C LEU A 489 22.48 -9.21 -18.98
N GLY A 490 22.77 -9.01 -17.69
CA GLY A 490 23.83 -8.12 -17.24
C GLY A 490 24.26 -8.40 -15.80
N ALA A 491 24.91 -7.41 -15.18
CA ALA A 491 25.32 -7.48 -13.78
C ALA A 491 24.14 -7.21 -12.83
N ALA A 492 24.23 -7.75 -11.61
CA ALA A 492 23.45 -7.24 -10.48
C ALA A 492 24.06 -5.93 -9.96
N SER A 493 23.20 -5.01 -9.51
CA SER A 493 23.57 -3.71 -8.93
C SER A 493 22.28 -3.02 -8.47
N PRO A 494 22.35 -2.06 -7.51
CA PRO A 494 21.22 -1.37 -6.89
C PRO A 494 20.07 -0.94 -7.82
N PRO A 495 18.85 -0.80 -7.26
CA PRO A 495 17.64 -0.52 -8.02
C PRO A 495 17.71 0.86 -8.69
N LEU A 496 16.87 1.07 -9.71
CA LEU A 496 16.78 2.32 -10.47
C LEU A 496 18.11 2.78 -11.12
N SER A 497 18.87 1.84 -11.71
CA SER A 497 20.07 2.19 -12.48
C SER A 497 20.26 1.36 -13.76
N ASP A 498 20.46 2.05 -14.89
CA ASP A 498 20.82 1.48 -16.20
C ASP A 498 22.32 1.57 -16.43
N ASP A 499 22.99 0.43 -16.60
CA ASP A 499 24.42 0.32 -16.94
C ASP A 499 24.70 0.03 -18.42
N GLY A 500 23.65 -0.09 -19.24
CA GLY A 500 23.74 -0.45 -20.65
C GLY A 500 23.68 -1.95 -20.96
N ALA A 501 23.56 -2.83 -19.95
CA ALA A 501 23.50 -4.28 -20.14
C ALA A 501 22.34 -4.95 -19.39
N ARG A 502 22.16 -4.66 -18.10
CA ARG A 502 21.22 -5.41 -17.23
C ARG A 502 19.74 -5.30 -17.65
N PRO A 503 18.87 -6.22 -17.17
CA PRO A 503 17.43 -6.00 -17.20
C PRO A 503 17.01 -4.83 -16.29
N ILE A 504 16.13 -3.98 -16.82
CA ILE A 504 15.62 -2.75 -16.18
C ILE A 504 14.08 -2.68 -16.18
N PHE A 505 13.42 -3.55 -16.95
CA PHE A 505 11.97 -3.76 -16.96
C PHE A 505 11.60 -5.13 -16.39
N ARG A 506 10.57 -5.17 -15.53
CA ARG A 506 10.01 -6.37 -14.90
C ARG A 506 9.07 -7.12 -15.83
N SER A 507 8.67 -8.35 -15.47
CA SER A 507 7.53 -9.00 -16.10
C SER A 507 6.22 -8.59 -15.40
N PHE A 508 5.09 -8.86 -16.04
CA PHE A 508 3.74 -8.66 -15.50
C PHE A 508 2.82 -9.81 -15.95
N PRO A 509 1.75 -10.13 -15.18
CA PRO A 509 0.80 -11.19 -15.51
C PRO A 509 0.23 -11.11 -16.95
N PRO A 510 -0.04 -12.25 -17.61
CA PRO A 510 -0.58 -12.28 -18.96
C PRO A 510 -1.87 -11.45 -19.11
N SER A 511 -1.90 -10.47 -20.01
CA SER A 511 -3.07 -9.59 -20.17
C SER A 511 -3.82 -9.88 -21.48
N ALA A 512 -5.11 -9.57 -21.57
CA ALA A 512 -5.85 -9.64 -22.83
C ALA A 512 -5.46 -8.54 -23.85
N ASN A 513 -4.67 -7.54 -23.42
CA ASN A 513 -4.12 -6.50 -24.28
C ASN A 513 -2.75 -6.95 -24.84
N PRO A 514 -2.55 -7.02 -26.17
CA PRO A 514 -1.26 -7.36 -26.78
C PRO A 514 -0.24 -6.20 -26.75
N ASN A 515 -0.63 -5.02 -26.28
CA ASN A 515 0.27 -3.87 -26.12
C ASN A 515 0.78 -3.76 -24.68
N ARG A 516 2.04 -3.38 -24.50
CA ARG A 516 2.58 -2.93 -23.21
C ARG A 516 3.22 -1.55 -23.35
N LEU A 517 2.86 -0.66 -22.44
CA LEU A 517 3.49 0.64 -22.26
C LEU A 517 4.66 0.50 -21.26
N PHE A 518 5.75 1.21 -21.53
CA PHE A 518 6.98 1.21 -20.72
C PHE A 518 7.43 2.64 -20.41
N PRO A 519 7.50 3.06 -19.13
CA PRO A 519 6.91 2.42 -17.94
C PRO A 519 5.39 2.21 -18.06
N ARG A 520 4.76 1.58 -17.07
CA ARG A 520 3.29 1.61 -16.95
C ARG A 520 2.76 3.04 -16.94
N TYR A 521 1.48 3.18 -17.32
CA TYR A 521 0.80 4.47 -17.43
C TYR A 521 0.96 5.39 -16.21
N LEU A 522 0.72 4.86 -15.01
CA LEU A 522 0.77 5.61 -13.75
C LEU A 522 2.17 6.20 -13.51
N ASP A 523 3.21 5.37 -13.68
CA ASP A 523 4.60 5.75 -13.50
C ASP A 523 4.97 6.95 -14.41
N ILE A 524 4.49 6.97 -15.66
CA ILE A 524 4.70 8.09 -16.60
C ILE A 524 3.94 9.35 -16.15
N VAL A 525 2.61 9.27 -15.98
CA VAL A 525 1.79 10.48 -15.75
C VAL A 525 1.97 11.11 -14.36
N THR A 526 2.57 10.39 -13.42
CA THR A 526 2.96 10.90 -12.09
C THR A 526 4.46 11.19 -11.96
N GLY A 527 5.27 10.86 -12.97
CA GLY A 527 6.72 11.01 -12.94
C GLY A 527 7.41 10.20 -11.83
N GLN A 528 6.86 9.03 -11.48
CA GLN A 528 7.40 8.14 -10.45
C GLN A 528 8.32 7.07 -11.07
N GLU A 529 9.41 6.75 -10.38
CA GLU A 529 10.34 5.69 -10.80
C GLU A 529 10.11 4.40 -10.00
N SER A 530 9.29 3.50 -10.55
CA SER A 530 9.08 2.15 -9.98
C SER A 530 10.29 1.24 -10.19
N ILE A 531 10.62 0.40 -9.18
CA ILE A 531 11.68 -0.61 -9.30
C ILE A 531 11.30 -1.63 -10.37
N GLY A 532 12.20 -1.82 -11.34
CA GLY A 532 11.93 -2.66 -12.50
C GLY A 532 11.00 -2.02 -13.53
N GLU A 533 10.83 -0.70 -13.54
CA GLU A 533 10.22 0.05 -14.66
C GLU A 533 11.13 1.22 -15.07
N THR A 534 12.45 1.03 -15.01
CA THR A 534 13.42 2.12 -15.19
C THR A 534 13.69 2.42 -16.67
N LEU A 535 13.45 3.67 -17.08
CA LEU A 535 13.73 4.11 -18.45
C LEU A 535 15.24 4.03 -18.79
N PRO A 536 15.62 3.57 -19.99
CA PRO A 536 17.03 3.44 -20.37
C PRO A 536 17.69 4.81 -20.53
N THR A 537 18.91 4.95 -20.04
CA THR A 537 19.66 6.22 -20.00
C THR A 537 20.94 6.22 -20.85
N THR A 538 21.36 5.03 -21.27
CA THR A 538 22.64 4.74 -21.94
C THR A 538 22.45 4.35 -23.43
N ASN A 539 23.55 4.29 -24.19
CA ASN A 539 23.54 3.72 -25.54
C ASN A 539 23.56 2.19 -25.42
N ARG A 540 22.40 1.54 -25.57
CA ARG A 540 22.25 0.09 -25.45
C ARG A 540 21.28 -0.48 -26.46
N THR A 541 21.30 -1.80 -26.62
CA THR A 541 20.13 -2.52 -27.15
C THR A 541 19.28 -2.99 -25.98
N LEU A 542 17.97 -3.02 -26.16
CA LEU A 542 17.02 -3.73 -25.31
C LEU A 542 16.37 -4.84 -26.15
N THR A 543 16.39 -6.07 -25.67
CA THR A 543 15.73 -7.21 -26.31
C THR A 543 14.40 -7.47 -25.62
N PHE A 544 13.32 -7.66 -26.38
CA PHE A 544 12.01 -7.99 -25.84
C PHE A 544 11.44 -9.26 -26.49
N ARG A 545 10.68 -10.01 -25.69
CA ARG A 545 9.89 -11.18 -26.09
C ARG A 545 8.43 -10.87 -25.96
N PHE A 546 7.65 -11.22 -26.98
CA PHE A 546 6.20 -11.19 -26.96
C PHE A 546 5.69 -12.62 -26.97
N THR A 547 4.98 -13.02 -25.91
CA THR A 547 4.49 -14.39 -25.72
C THR A 547 2.96 -14.38 -25.66
N ALA A 548 2.29 -15.14 -26.53
CA ALA A 548 0.85 -15.37 -26.48
C ALA A 548 0.55 -16.77 -25.92
N ARG A 549 -0.38 -16.86 -24.96
CA ARG A 549 -0.94 -18.08 -24.37
C ARG A 549 -2.43 -18.17 -24.72
N ASP A 550 -2.94 -19.35 -25.03
CA ASP A 550 -4.36 -19.59 -25.37
C ASP A 550 -5.29 -19.91 -24.18
N ASN A 551 -4.70 -20.23 -23.03
CA ASN A 551 -5.41 -20.59 -21.80
C ASN A 551 -6.35 -21.81 -21.92
N ARG A 552 -6.20 -22.65 -22.95
CA ARG A 552 -7.14 -23.75 -23.25
C ARG A 552 -7.23 -24.75 -22.08
N PRO A 553 -8.42 -24.96 -21.48
CA PRO A 553 -8.57 -25.80 -20.30
C PRO A 553 -8.06 -27.24 -20.50
N GLY A 554 -7.14 -27.69 -19.63
CA GLY A 554 -6.65 -29.07 -19.59
C GLY A 554 -5.38 -29.35 -20.40
N ALA A 555 -5.00 -28.43 -21.31
CA ALA A 555 -3.66 -28.28 -21.91
C ALA A 555 -3.62 -27.03 -22.80
N GLY A 556 -3.06 -25.94 -22.26
CA GLY A 556 -2.81 -24.72 -23.01
C GLY A 556 -1.63 -24.86 -23.97
N ALA A 557 -1.60 -23.97 -24.95
CA ALA A 557 -0.46 -23.75 -25.82
C ALA A 557 0.04 -22.31 -25.72
N PHE A 558 1.31 -22.13 -26.06
CA PHE A 558 1.89 -20.81 -26.21
C PHE A 558 2.82 -20.74 -27.42
N ALA A 559 3.00 -19.53 -27.93
CA ALA A 559 4.02 -19.19 -28.89
C ALA A 559 4.62 -17.82 -28.55
N PHE A 560 5.82 -17.57 -29.05
CA PHE A 560 6.52 -16.31 -28.83
C PHE A 560 7.31 -15.86 -30.06
N ASP A 561 7.57 -14.56 -30.11
CA ASP A 561 8.46 -13.91 -31.09
C ASP A 561 9.28 -12.81 -30.38
N SER A 562 10.21 -12.15 -31.08
CA SER A 562 11.16 -11.22 -30.47
C SER A 562 11.44 -9.97 -31.29
N THR A 563 11.50 -8.82 -30.62
CA THR A 563 11.96 -7.54 -31.20
C THR A 563 13.08 -6.91 -30.35
N ALA A 564 13.72 -5.87 -30.88
CA ALA A 564 14.85 -5.20 -30.27
C ALA A 564 14.77 -3.68 -30.46
N LEU A 565 15.15 -2.93 -29.42
CA LEU A 565 15.16 -1.46 -29.42
C LEU A 565 16.59 -0.95 -29.27
N THR A 566 17.04 -0.11 -30.18
CA THR A 566 18.35 0.57 -30.09
C THR A 566 18.16 1.92 -29.40
N VAL A 567 18.67 2.08 -28.18
CA VAL A 567 18.56 3.31 -27.39
C VAL A 567 19.70 4.27 -27.72
N VAL A 568 19.38 5.55 -27.91
CA VAL A 568 20.32 6.61 -28.27
C VAL A 568 20.40 7.65 -27.15
N ALA A 569 21.42 7.58 -26.29
CA ALA A 569 21.62 8.47 -25.15
C ALA A 569 21.93 9.94 -25.50
N ALA A 570 22.20 10.24 -26.77
CA ALA A 570 22.35 11.60 -27.30
C ALA A 570 21.02 12.24 -27.74
N ALA A 571 19.90 11.54 -27.56
CA ALA A 571 18.54 11.98 -27.83
C ALA A 571 17.63 11.63 -26.64
N GLY A 572 16.57 12.41 -26.47
CA GLY A 572 15.69 12.35 -25.30
C GLY A 572 16.22 13.09 -24.06
N PRO A 573 15.38 13.31 -23.02
CA PRO A 573 13.98 12.88 -22.94
C PRO A 573 13.09 13.62 -23.95
N PHE A 574 12.29 12.91 -24.73
CA PHE A 574 11.20 13.51 -25.50
C PHE A 574 10.01 13.62 -24.56
N GLN A 575 9.57 14.85 -24.27
CA GLN A 575 8.67 15.12 -23.14
C GLN A 575 7.73 16.30 -23.42
N ILE A 576 6.46 16.18 -23.04
CA ILE A 576 5.45 17.23 -23.09
C ILE A 576 5.74 18.26 -21.99
N THR A 577 5.74 19.55 -22.36
CA THR A 577 6.13 20.68 -21.50
C THR A 577 5.00 21.69 -21.27
N SER A 578 3.86 21.53 -21.93
CA SER A 578 2.72 22.47 -21.86
C SER A 578 1.70 22.20 -20.75
N ILE A 579 1.83 21.07 -20.03
CA ILE A 579 0.90 20.61 -18.98
C ILE A 579 1.74 20.25 -17.74
N ALA A 580 1.40 20.78 -16.57
CA ALA A 580 2.11 20.58 -15.32
C ALA A 580 1.41 19.60 -14.35
N GLY A 581 0.10 19.34 -14.55
CA GLY A 581 -0.72 18.48 -13.71
C GLY A 581 -1.73 19.27 -12.86
N GLY A 582 -2.95 18.75 -12.80
CA GLY A 582 -4.06 19.34 -12.05
C GLY A 582 -4.72 20.55 -12.72
N GLU A 583 -4.30 20.97 -13.92
CA GLU A 583 -4.96 22.09 -14.59
C GLU A 583 -6.40 21.77 -15.01
N ARG A 584 -7.19 22.84 -15.15
CA ARG A 584 -8.57 22.79 -15.61
C ARG A 584 -8.74 23.67 -16.85
N PHE A 585 -8.98 23.04 -17.99
CA PHE A 585 -9.21 23.74 -19.26
C PHE A 585 -10.71 23.90 -19.55
N ALA A 586 -11.05 24.91 -20.36
CA ALA A 586 -12.43 25.06 -20.82
C ALA A 586 -12.83 23.94 -21.79
N GLN A 587 -14.09 23.53 -21.76
CA GLN A 587 -14.65 22.55 -22.70
C GLN A 587 -14.59 23.16 -24.12
N GLY A 588 -14.01 22.43 -25.08
CA GLY A 588 -13.74 22.97 -26.42
C GLY A 588 -12.55 23.94 -26.50
N ALA A 589 -11.68 24.03 -25.48
CA ALA A 589 -10.50 24.89 -25.52
C ALA A 589 -9.53 24.49 -26.64
N SER A 590 -8.95 25.49 -27.30
CA SER A 590 -7.76 25.31 -28.14
C SER A 590 -6.51 25.39 -27.26
N LEU A 591 -5.74 24.32 -27.19
CA LEU A 591 -4.49 24.25 -26.45
C LEU A 591 -3.29 24.27 -27.41
N SER A 592 -2.26 25.03 -27.05
CA SER A 592 -0.95 24.99 -27.70
C SER A 592 -0.09 23.96 -26.96
N VAL A 593 -0.08 22.72 -27.44
CA VAL A 593 0.73 21.63 -26.90
C VAL A 593 2.18 21.87 -27.29
N THR A 594 3.09 21.75 -26.33
CA THR A 594 4.54 21.86 -26.56
C THR A 594 5.27 20.65 -26.01
N TRP A 595 6.38 20.27 -26.65
CA TRP A 595 7.23 19.17 -26.23
C TRP A 595 8.70 19.46 -26.55
N ASP A 596 9.63 18.87 -25.80
CA ASP A 596 11.03 18.83 -26.24
C ASP A 596 11.18 17.78 -27.35
N VAL A 597 11.68 18.22 -28.50
CA VAL A 597 12.00 17.36 -29.64
C VAL A 597 13.22 16.49 -29.35
N ALA A 598 14.13 16.94 -28.49
CA ALA A 598 15.25 16.19 -27.93
C ALA A 598 16.05 15.36 -28.96
N ASN A 599 16.38 15.97 -30.11
CA ASN A 599 17.06 15.36 -31.26
C ASN A 599 16.32 14.19 -31.96
N THR A 600 15.09 13.83 -31.57
CA THR A 600 14.35 12.69 -32.13
C THR A 600 14.00 12.84 -33.62
N ASN A 601 13.90 14.06 -34.12
CA ASN A 601 13.68 14.35 -35.54
C ASN A 601 14.96 14.25 -36.40
N LEU A 602 16.12 13.99 -35.79
CA LEU A 602 17.41 13.80 -36.47
C LEU A 602 17.80 12.32 -36.55
N ALA A 603 18.66 11.98 -37.50
CA ALA A 603 19.23 10.65 -37.59
C ALA A 603 20.06 10.32 -36.32
N PRO A 604 19.96 9.10 -35.77
CA PRO A 604 19.36 7.91 -36.39
C PRO A 604 17.83 7.75 -36.19
N ILE A 605 17.21 8.39 -35.19
CA ILE A 605 15.78 8.19 -34.84
C ILE A 605 14.84 8.68 -35.95
N SER A 606 15.15 9.85 -36.53
CA SER A 606 14.54 10.39 -37.76
C SER A 606 13.02 10.62 -37.72
N CYS A 607 12.40 10.75 -36.55
CA CYS A 607 10.96 10.91 -36.39
C CYS A 607 10.48 12.25 -36.97
N ALA A 608 9.90 12.22 -38.17
CA ALA A 608 9.56 13.42 -38.92
C ALA A 608 8.27 14.11 -38.46
N ASN A 609 7.30 13.34 -37.98
CA ASN A 609 6.00 13.83 -37.51
C ASN A 609 5.57 13.13 -36.21
N VAL A 610 4.72 13.81 -35.45
CA VAL A 610 4.05 13.26 -34.26
C VAL A 610 2.53 13.29 -34.42
N GLN A 611 1.87 12.38 -33.72
CA GLN A 611 0.42 12.32 -33.53
C GLN A 611 0.09 12.76 -32.10
N ILE A 612 -0.96 13.56 -31.93
CA ILE A 612 -1.48 13.98 -30.63
C ILE A 612 -2.83 13.32 -30.37
N ASP A 613 -2.87 12.44 -29.37
CA ASP A 613 -4.07 11.78 -28.87
C ASP A 613 -4.48 12.35 -27.49
N LEU A 614 -5.70 12.02 -27.09
CA LEU A 614 -6.29 12.25 -25.77
C LEU A 614 -6.79 10.91 -25.22
N THR A 615 -6.54 10.64 -23.94
CA THR A 615 -7.20 9.54 -23.19
C THR A 615 -7.97 10.13 -22.00
N GLU A 616 -9.05 9.44 -21.62
CA GLU A 616 -9.92 9.70 -20.46
C GLU A 616 -10.02 8.45 -19.55
N ASP A 617 -9.17 7.44 -19.79
CA ASP A 617 -9.29 6.06 -19.30
C ASP A 617 -7.91 5.37 -19.11
N ALA A 618 -6.92 6.13 -18.62
CA ALA A 618 -5.52 5.71 -18.44
C ALA A 618 -4.87 4.99 -19.63
N GLY A 619 -5.16 5.46 -20.84
CA GLY A 619 -4.61 4.93 -22.08
C GLY A 619 -5.23 3.60 -22.52
N ALA A 620 -6.32 3.14 -21.90
CA ALA A 620 -7.11 2.01 -22.41
C ALA A 620 -7.74 2.33 -23.77
N SER A 621 -8.05 3.60 -24.05
CA SER A 621 -8.39 4.09 -25.38
C SER A 621 -7.82 5.49 -25.67
N TYR A 622 -7.78 5.85 -26.95
CA TYR A 622 -7.20 7.10 -27.43
C TYR A 622 -8.08 7.76 -28.50
N THR A 623 -8.53 8.99 -28.22
CA THR A 623 -9.16 9.88 -29.19
C THR A 623 -8.09 10.74 -29.86
N THR A 624 -7.81 10.53 -31.14
CA THR A 624 -6.85 11.36 -31.88
C THR A 624 -7.37 12.79 -32.08
N LEU A 625 -6.66 13.77 -31.52
CA LEU A 625 -6.94 15.20 -31.71
C LEU A 625 -6.24 15.76 -32.96
N LEU A 626 -5.02 15.27 -33.26
CA LEU A 626 -4.23 15.68 -34.42
C LEU A 626 -3.41 14.51 -34.94
N ALA A 627 -3.81 13.93 -36.08
CA ALA A 627 -3.25 12.68 -36.60
C ALA A 627 -1.81 12.79 -37.16
N SER A 628 -1.34 14.00 -37.50
CA SER A 628 0.04 14.25 -37.93
C SER A 628 0.36 15.73 -37.86
N THR A 629 1.50 16.08 -37.26
CA THR A 629 2.11 17.41 -37.26
C THR A 629 3.63 17.26 -37.27
N PRO A 630 4.42 18.19 -37.84
CA PRO A 630 5.88 18.09 -37.81
C PRO A 630 6.42 17.93 -36.38
N ASN A 631 7.52 17.18 -36.24
CA ASN A 631 8.23 17.06 -34.98
C ASN A 631 9.17 18.27 -34.78
N ASP A 632 8.57 19.44 -34.52
CA ASP A 632 9.26 20.73 -34.34
C ASP A 632 9.03 21.39 -32.96
N GLY A 633 8.27 20.74 -32.09
CA GLY A 633 8.14 21.08 -30.66
C GLY A 633 6.83 21.78 -30.27
N SER A 634 5.93 22.07 -31.21
CA SER A 634 4.62 22.65 -30.86
C SER A 634 3.51 22.36 -31.86
N ALA A 635 2.27 22.19 -31.37
CA ALA A 635 1.08 22.15 -32.22
C ALA A 635 -0.18 22.60 -31.46
N ASN A 636 -1.15 23.14 -32.19
CA ASN A 636 -2.46 23.50 -31.62
C ASN A 636 -3.45 22.35 -31.80
N VAL A 637 -4.12 21.95 -30.72
CA VAL A 637 -5.23 20.98 -30.71
C VAL A 637 -6.47 21.61 -30.10
N THR A 638 -7.65 21.05 -30.36
CA THR A 638 -8.90 21.46 -29.70
C THR A 638 -9.41 20.30 -28.85
N LEU A 639 -9.58 20.53 -27.54
CA LEU A 639 -10.17 19.54 -26.64
C LEU A 639 -11.64 19.27 -26.99
N PRO A 640 -12.19 18.09 -26.64
CA PRO A 640 -13.62 17.83 -26.73
C PRO A 640 -14.47 18.88 -26.01
N ASN A 641 -15.63 19.21 -26.59
CA ASN A 641 -16.61 20.09 -25.94
C ASN A 641 -17.54 19.27 -25.01
N ARG A 642 -16.94 18.66 -23.99
CA ARG A 642 -17.60 17.93 -22.89
C ARG A 642 -16.80 18.10 -21.61
N ALA A 643 -17.40 17.78 -20.47
CA ALA A 643 -16.68 17.57 -19.23
C ALA A 643 -15.87 16.27 -19.29
N MET A 644 -14.66 16.31 -18.76
CA MET A 644 -13.74 15.18 -18.60
C MET A 644 -13.13 15.31 -17.19
N LEU A 645 -13.20 14.25 -16.37
CA LEU A 645 -12.78 14.26 -14.96
C LEU A 645 -11.25 14.23 -14.86
N ALA A 646 -10.67 13.12 -15.32
CA ALA A 646 -9.27 12.96 -15.62
C ALA A 646 -9.10 12.85 -17.14
N ALA A 647 -8.05 13.46 -17.67
CA ALA A 647 -7.62 13.29 -19.05
C ALA A 647 -6.12 13.58 -19.19
N ASN A 648 -5.49 12.92 -20.16
CA ASN A 648 -4.06 13.08 -20.45
C ASN A 648 -3.87 13.18 -21.97
N LEU A 649 -2.94 14.04 -22.40
CA LEU A 649 -2.52 14.12 -23.80
C LEU A 649 -1.38 13.13 -24.03
N ARG A 650 -1.42 12.42 -25.15
CA ARG A 650 -0.27 11.65 -25.65
C ARG A 650 0.30 12.31 -26.88
N VAL A 651 1.60 12.59 -26.88
CA VAL A 651 2.34 12.93 -28.10
C VAL A 651 3.24 11.76 -28.44
N LYS A 652 3.03 11.13 -29.61
CA LYS A 652 3.80 9.96 -30.06
C LYS A 652 4.36 10.17 -31.45
N CYS A 653 5.46 9.49 -31.80
CA CYS A 653 5.92 9.49 -33.19
C CYS A 653 4.90 8.82 -34.13
N THR A 654 4.85 9.21 -35.40
CA THR A 654 3.95 8.59 -36.40
C THR A 654 4.45 7.26 -36.96
N ASP A 655 5.75 7.03 -36.92
CA ASP A 655 6.47 5.92 -37.56
C ASP A 655 7.49 5.24 -36.62
N ASN A 656 7.41 5.51 -35.32
CA ASN A 656 8.25 4.97 -34.26
C ASN A 656 7.42 4.79 -32.97
N ILE A 657 7.87 3.96 -32.03
CA ILE A 657 7.10 3.54 -30.85
C ILE A 657 7.24 4.47 -29.62
N PHE A 658 8.17 5.42 -29.66
CA PHE A 658 8.38 6.33 -28.55
C PHE A 658 7.30 7.42 -28.48
N LEU A 659 6.99 7.84 -27.26
CA LEU A 659 5.91 8.76 -26.94
C LEU A 659 6.21 9.47 -25.61
N ASP A 660 5.37 10.45 -25.28
CA ASP A 660 5.19 10.91 -23.92
C ASP A 660 3.69 11.11 -23.59
N LEU A 661 3.37 11.05 -22.30
CA LEU A 661 2.03 11.31 -21.76
C LEU A 661 2.11 12.50 -20.80
N SER A 662 1.19 13.46 -20.96
CA SER A 662 1.11 14.58 -20.04
C SER A 662 0.71 14.10 -18.63
N PRO A 663 1.07 14.85 -17.58
CA PRO A 663 0.34 14.82 -16.32
C PRO A 663 -1.17 15.02 -16.52
N THR A 664 -1.97 14.56 -15.58
CA THR A 664 -3.44 14.56 -15.68
C THR A 664 -4.03 15.96 -15.52
N PHE A 665 -4.98 16.31 -16.37
CA PHE A 665 -5.76 17.55 -16.33
C PHE A 665 -7.27 17.26 -16.42
N SER A 666 -8.10 18.30 -16.26
CA SER A 666 -9.55 18.19 -16.31
C SER A 666 -10.22 19.21 -17.25
N THR A 667 -11.48 18.94 -17.62
CA THR A 667 -12.42 19.94 -18.18
C THR A 667 -13.81 19.90 -17.55
N ALA A 668 -14.01 18.98 -16.59
CA ALA A 668 -15.12 19.01 -15.66
C ALA A 668 -15.05 20.26 -14.76
N GLY A 669 -16.03 20.39 -13.88
CA GLY A 669 -15.83 21.05 -12.58
C GLY A 669 -16.25 20.08 -11.50
N SER A 670 -16.50 20.59 -10.30
CA SER A 670 -17.13 19.83 -9.22
C SER A 670 -18.30 18.99 -9.73
N ILE A 671 -18.11 17.66 -9.71
CA ILE A 671 -19.15 16.67 -10.02
C ILE A 671 -20.10 16.43 -8.83
N VAL A 672 -19.76 16.93 -7.65
CA VAL A 672 -20.58 16.80 -6.46
C VAL A 672 -21.75 17.78 -6.54
N THR A 673 -22.93 17.27 -6.88
CA THR A 673 -24.15 18.08 -7.07
C THR A 673 -24.98 18.21 -5.79
N LYS A 674 -24.82 17.31 -4.82
CA LYS A 674 -25.50 17.31 -3.50
C LYS A 674 -24.50 17.30 -2.34
N THR A 675 -24.82 18.02 -1.25
CA THR A 675 -24.00 18.04 -0.02
C THR A 675 -24.51 17.08 1.07
N SER A 676 -25.61 16.37 0.82
CA SER A 676 -26.08 15.26 1.64
C SER A 676 -25.30 13.98 1.30
N ASP A 677 -24.93 13.20 2.31
CA ASP A 677 -24.38 11.85 2.12
C ASP A 677 -25.32 10.94 1.31
N ASP A 678 -24.74 10.11 0.47
CA ASP A 678 -25.43 9.09 -0.32
C ASP A 678 -24.41 8.01 -0.73
N ASN A 679 -24.87 6.81 -1.06
CA ASN A 679 -24.03 5.68 -1.48
C ASN A 679 -24.63 4.90 -2.66
N GLY A 680 -25.38 5.60 -3.51
CA GLY A 680 -25.82 5.11 -4.80
C GLY A 680 -24.73 5.21 -5.88
N THR A 681 -25.13 5.62 -7.08
CA THR A 681 -24.22 5.76 -8.23
C THR A 681 -24.08 7.23 -8.59
N CYS A 682 -22.86 7.75 -8.58
CA CYS A 682 -22.58 9.12 -9.03
C CYS A 682 -23.07 9.33 -10.47
N THR A 683 -23.98 10.30 -10.67
CA THR A 683 -24.45 10.71 -11.99
C THR A 683 -24.19 12.20 -12.24
N ARG A 684 -24.35 12.63 -13.49
CA ARG A 684 -24.17 14.04 -13.88
C ARG A 684 -25.18 15.01 -13.22
N GLU A 685 -26.34 14.52 -12.81
CA GLU A 685 -27.40 15.34 -12.19
C GLU A 685 -27.44 15.15 -10.67
N ASP A 686 -27.13 13.94 -10.20
CA ASP A 686 -27.17 13.56 -8.78
C ASP A 686 -25.89 12.79 -8.39
N CYS A 687 -25.06 13.40 -7.54
CA CYS A 687 -23.82 12.80 -7.01
C CYS A 687 -23.37 13.48 -5.70
N ALA A 688 -23.21 12.69 -4.63
CA ALA A 688 -22.68 13.09 -3.33
C ALA A 688 -21.14 12.96 -3.26
N LEU A 689 -20.55 13.54 -2.23
CA LEU A 689 -19.10 13.46 -1.97
C LEU A 689 -18.59 12.02 -1.92
N ARG A 690 -19.32 11.11 -1.27
CA ARG A 690 -18.96 9.69 -1.14
C ARG A 690 -19.05 8.95 -2.48
N GLU A 691 -20.11 9.20 -3.25
CA GLU A 691 -20.29 8.64 -4.59
C GLU A 691 -19.21 9.14 -5.56
N ALA A 692 -18.81 10.41 -5.45
CA ALA A 692 -17.72 11.00 -6.23
C ALA A 692 -16.35 10.44 -5.84
N VAL A 693 -16.07 10.26 -4.54
CA VAL A 693 -14.84 9.62 -4.05
C VAL A 693 -14.71 8.19 -4.58
N SER A 694 -15.79 7.39 -4.53
CA SER A 694 -15.79 6.06 -5.14
C SER A 694 -15.46 6.13 -6.63
N LEU A 695 -16.14 7.00 -7.38
CA LEU A 695 -15.89 7.17 -8.81
C LEU A 695 -14.44 7.59 -9.10
N THR A 696 -13.80 8.41 -8.27
CA THR A 696 -12.39 8.78 -8.44
C THR A 696 -11.40 7.70 -8.03
N ASN A 697 -11.75 6.78 -7.12
CA ASN A 697 -10.94 5.59 -6.83
C ASN A 697 -10.99 4.57 -7.99
N ASP A 698 -12.10 4.52 -8.73
CA ASP A 698 -12.28 3.69 -9.92
C ASP A 698 -11.68 4.34 -11.20
N LEU A 699 -11.23 5.60 -11.13
CA LEU A 699 -10.59 6.33 -12.24
C LEU A 699 -9.06 6.28 -12.11
N PRO A 700 -8.33 5.55 -12.97
CA PRO A 700 -6.89 5.36 -12.83
C PRO A 700 -6.07 6.65 -13.02
N GLY A 701 -5.29 7.02 -12.01
CA GLY A 701 -4.28 8.07 -12.06
C GLY A 701 -4.52 9.26 -11.11
N ALA A 702 -3.82 10.37 -11.35
CA ALA A 702 -3.92 11.56 -10.51
C ALA A 702 -5.23 12.34 -10.77
N ASN A 703 -6.22 12.16 -9.91
CA ASN A 703 -7.55 12.78 -10.00
C ASN A 703 -7.64 14.11 -9.23
N VAL A 704 -8.60 14.96 -9.62
CA VAL A 704 -8.96 16.19 -8.90
C VAL A 704 -10.46 16.27 -8.69
N LEU A 705 -10.89 16.31 -7.42
CA LEU A 705 -12.27 16.48 -7.00
C LEU A 705 -12.48 17.89 -6.43
N GLU A 706 -12.97 18.81 -7.26
CA GLU A 706 -13.44 20.12 -6.80
C GLU A 706 -14.69 19.97 -5.92
N LEU A 707 -14.77 20.74 -4.82
CA LEU A 707 -15.95 20.88 -3.99
C LEU A 707 -16.43 22.34 -3.98
N ASN A 708 -17.70 22.54 -4.34
CA ASN A 708 -18.37 23.83 -4.18
C ASN A 708 -18.50 24.22 -2.70
N ALA A 709 -18.66 25.50 -2.40
CA ALA A 709 -18.97 25.97 -1.05
C ALA A 709 -20.26 25.31 -0.50
N GLY A 710 -20.15 24.67 0.67
CA GLY A 710 -21.20 23.87 1.28
C GLY A 710 -20.73 23.08 2.51
N VAL A 711 -21.69 22.51 3.25
CA VAL A 711 -21.44 21.56 4.33
C VAL A 711 -21.80 20.16 3.83
N TYR A 712 -20.78 19.38 3.51
CA TYR A 712 -20.85 17.98 3.08
C TYR A 712 -20.97 17.11 4.33
N GLN A 713 -22.20 16.87 4.77
CA GLN A 713 -22.46 16.12 5.99
C GLN A 713 -22.48 14.62 5.68
N LEU A 714 -21.49 13.89 6.20
CA LEU A 714 -21.51 12.43 6.26
C LEU A 714 -22.54 12.01 7.31
N SER A 715 -23.47 11.15 6.92
CA SER A 715 -24.67 10.82 7.71
C SER A 715 -25.14 9.37 7.57
N LEU A 716 -24.53 8.58 6.69
CA LEU A 716 -24.79 7.15 6.57
C LEU A 716 -24.06 6.38 7.68
N ASN A 717 -24.71 6.25 8.84
CA ASN A 717 -24.22 5.50 9.99
C ASN A 717 -23.80 4.07 9.60
N GLY A 718 -22.50 3.75 9.76
CA GLY A 718 -21.95 2.44 9.43
C GLY A 718 -21.53 2.28 7.96
N ALA A 719 -21.60 3.34 7.15
CA ALA A 719 -20.91 3.39 5.85
C ALA A 719 -19.39 3.66 6.00
N GLY A 720 -18.95 4.08 7.19
CA GLY A 720 -17.52 4.31 7.48
C GLY A 720 -16.94 5.54 6.78
N PRO A 721 -15.60 5.66 6.76
CA PRO A 721 -14.91 6.82 6.21
C PRO A 721 -15.00 6.91 4.68
N LEU A 722 -14.69 8.10 4.17
CA LEU A 722 -14.25 8.27 2.79
C LEU A 722 -12.87 7.59 2.66
N VAL A 723 -12.86 6.40 2.08
CA VAL A 723 -11.61 5.68 1.75
C VAL A 723 -11.06 6.25 0.45
N LEU A 724 -9.81 6.73 0.49
CA LEU A 724 -9.09 7.25 -0.66
C LEU A 724 -7.99 6.25 -1.01
N SER A 725 -8.05 5.67 -2.21
CA SER A 725 -7.19 4.54 -2.60
C SER A 725 -6.41 4.72 -3.90
N ASP A 726 -6.81 5.63 -4.80
CA ASP A 726 -5.95 6.14 -5.88
C ASP A 726 -5.59 7.62 -5.64
N THR A 727 -4.64 8.13 -6.43
CA THR A 727 -4.02 9.44 -6.28
C THR A 727 -5.06 10.55 -6.46
N LEU A 728 -5.37 11.29 -5.40
CA LEU A 728 -6.50 12.23 -5.38
C LEU A 728 -6.16 13.57 -4.72
N THR A 729 -6.44 14.65 -5.44
CA THR A 729 -6.58 15.99 -4.86
C THR A 729 -8.04 16.29 -4.58
N ILE A 730 -8.40 16.68 -3.35
CA ILE A 730 -9.72 17.26 -3.03
C ILE A 730 -9.53 18.75 -2.77
N GLU A 731 -10.16 19.59 -3.59
CA GLU A 731 -9.97 21.05 -3.62
C GLU A 731 -11.28 21.76 -3.26
N GLY A 732 -11.33 22.41 -2.09
CA GLY A 732 -12.48 23.20 -1.66
C GLY A 732 -12.45 24.66 -2.11
N ALA A 733 -13.59 25.33 -2.02
CA ALA A 733 -13.74 26.77 -2.26
C ALA A 733 -13.14 27.69 -1.17
N GLY A 734 -12.47 27.13 -0.15
CA GLY A 734 -11.91 27.82 1.01
C GLY A 734 -12.34 27.17 2.34
N PRO A 735 -11.51 27.18 3.40
CA PRO A 735 -11.79 26.42 4.63
C PRO A 735 -13.08 26.84 5.35
N ASP A 736 -13.39 28.14 5.40
CA ASP A 736 -14.66 28.67 5.93
C ASP A 736 -15.87 28.43 5.00
N GLN A 737 -15.65 27.93 3.78
CA GLN A 737 -16.68 27.74 2.75
C GLN A 737 -17.00 26.27 2.46
N THR A 738 -16.01 25.38 2.58
CA THR A 738 -16.12 23.96 2.24
C THR A 738 -15.83 23.13 3.47
N ILE A 739 -16.87 22.50 4.02
CA ILE A 739 -16.78 21.78 5.29
C ILE A 739 -17.25 20.34 5.06
N ILE A 740 -16.38 19.37 5.32
CA ILE A 740 -16.72 17.95 5.40
C ILE A 740 -16.97 17.63 6.88
N ASP A 741 -18.19 17.21 7.19
CA ASP A 741 -18.70 17.09 8.56
C ASP A 741 -19.04 15.62 8.86
N GLY A 742 -18.26 14.97 9.73
CA GLY A 742 -18.45 13.57 10.13
C GLY A 742 -19.67 13.31 11.03
N GLY A 743 -20.38 14.37 11.45
CA GLY A 743 -21.63 14.27 12.21
C GLY A 743 -21.54 13.63 13.60
N GLY A 744 -20.32 13.33 14.08
CA GLY A 744 -20.07 12.53 15.29
C GLY A 744 -20.30 11.03 15.12
N LEU A 745 -20.39 10.52 13.89
CA LEU A 745 -20.75 9.13 13.58
C LEU A 745 -19.53 8.23 13.34
N ASP A 746 -18.69 8.64 12.38
CA ASP A 746 -17.60 7.83 11.81
C ASP A 746 -16.32 8.68 11.64
N GLN A 747 -15.20 8.01 11.35
CA GLN A 747 -13.98 8.63 10.83
C GLN A 747 -14.28 9.34 9.50
N ILE A 748 -13.74 10.53 9.24
CA ILE A 748 -14.09 11.26 7.99
C ILE A 748 -13.31 10.70 6.79
N ILE A 749 -11.97 10.65 6.89
CA ILE A 749 -11.09 10.24 5.78
C ILE A 749 -10.12 9.14 6.23
N ARG A 750 -9.93 8.14 5.36
CA ARG A 750 -8.88 7.12 5.47
C ARG A 750 -8.10 7.04 4.16
N VAL A 751 -6.78 7.19 4.22
CA VAL A 751 -5.89 7.04 3.07
C VAL A 751 -5.17 5.70 3.18
N THR A 752 -5.11 4.94 2.09
CA THR A 752 -4.46 3.61 2.07
C THR A 752 -2.99 3.66 1.67
N ARG A 753 -2.31 2.50 1.72
CA ARG A 753 -0.91 2.33 1.33
C ARG A 753 -0.68 2.70 -0.13
N GLU A 754 0.48 3.29 -0.42
CA GLU A 754 0.94 3.71 -1.77
C GLU A 754 0.06 4.78 -2.44
N THR A 755 -1.06 5.17 -1.83
CA THR A 755 -1.93 6.26 -2.29
C THR A 755 -1.30 7.63 -1.99
N SER A 756 -1.32 8.55 -2.97
CA SER A 756 -0.91 9.95 -2.80
C SER A 756 -2.12 10.88 -2.76
N VAL A 757 -2.34 11.55 -1.63
CA VAL A 757 -3.54 12.39 -1.39
C VAL A 757 -3.14 13.82 -1.07
N THR A 758 -3.84 14.78 -1.69
CA THR A 758 -3.74 16.20 -1.32
C THR A 758 -5.12 16.75 -0.95
N LEU A 759 -5.27 17.35 0.24
CA LEU A 759 -6.48 18.07 0.63
C LEU A 759 -6.18 19.57 0.68
N ARG A 760 -7.02 20.38 0.04
CA ARG A 760 -6.84 21.83 -0.06
C ARG A 760 -8.09 22.62 0.27
N ASN A 761 -7.90 23.79 0.89
CA ASN A 761 -8.93 24.84 1.00
C ASN A 761 -10.27 24.34 1.57
N LEU A 762 -10.24 23.50 2.61
CA LEU A 762 -11.42 22.86 3.20
C LEU A 762 -11.27 22.63 4.71
N THR A 763 -12.38 22.35 5.39
CA THR A 763 -12.42 21.96 6.80
C THR A 763 -12.88 20.51 6.95
N LEU A 764 -12.18 19.73 7.78
CA LEU A 764 -12.57 18.41 8.28
C LEU A 764 -13.03 18.52 9.74
N ARG A 765 -14.28 18.19 10.06
CA ARG A 765 -14.77 18.30 11.44
C ARG A 765 -15.73 17.23 11.92
N ASN A 766 -15.83 17.09 13.24
CA ASN A 766 -16.77 16.20 13.93
C ASN A 766 -16.63 14.71 13.56
N GLY A 767 -15.46 14.27 13.09
CA GLY A 767 -15.15 12.85 12.90
C GLY A 767 -14.96 12.15 14.25
N THR A 768 -15.39 10.90 14.36
CA THR A 768 -15.32 10.10 15.60
C THR A 768 -14.90 8.68 15.30
N THR A 769 -13.89 8.15 16.00
CA THR A 769 -13.38 6.80 15.76
C THR A 769 -12.96 6.06 17.03
N THR A 770 -13.10 4.74 17.03
CA THR A 770 -12.59 3.85 18.09
C THR A 770 -11.11 3.46 17.90
N VAL A 771 -10.51 3.79 16.75
CA VAL A 771 -9.10 3.58 16.43
C VAL A 771 -8.36 4.92 16.34
N ASP A 772 -7.30 5.03 15.53
CA ASP A 772 -6.51 6.25 15.35
C ASP A 772 -7.03 7.12 14.18
N GLY A 773 -7.02 8.46 14.35
CA GLY A 773 -7.31 9.45 13.30
C GLY A 773 -8.80 9.83 13.20
N GLY A 774 -9.29 10.74 14.06
CA GLY A 774 -10.71 11.12 14.08
C GLY A 774 -11.18 11.82 12.80
N GLY A 775 -10.46 12.86 12.38
CA GLY A 775 -10.69 13.56 11.12
C GLY A 775 -10.05 12.81 9.94
N LEU A 776 -8.76 12.49 10.05
CA LEU A 776 -8.01 11.79 9.00
C LEU A 776 -7.08 10.72 9.58
N SER A 777 -6.99 9.57 8.90
CA SER A 777 -6.04 8.50 9.22
C SER A 777 -5.25 8.11 7.97
N ASN A 778 -3.93 8.33 7.98
CA ASN A 778 -3.02 7.94 6.90
C ASN A 778 -2.36 6.59 7.19
N GLN A 779 -2.80 5.55 6.48
CA GLN A 779 -2.32 4.18 6.63
C GLN A 779 -1.30 3.86 5.52
N PHE A 780 -0.07 4.35 5.70
CA PHE A 780 1.07 4.13 4.79
C PHE A 780 0.98 4.79 3.40
N GLY A 781 0.15 5.84 3.23
CA GLY A 781 0.12 6.70 2.06
C GLY A 781 1.00 7.94 2.19
N ASN A 782 0.99 8.80 1.16
CA ASN A 782 1.61 10.12 1.16
C ASN A 782 0.51 11.20 1.19
N VAL A 783 0.43 12.00 2.27
CA VAL A 783 -0.68 12.93 2.50
C VAL A 783 -0.19 14.37 2.68
N THR A 784 -0.69 15.27 1.83
CA THR A 784 -0.43 16.72 1.93
C THR A 784 -1.71 17.47 2.29
N LEU A 785 -1.67 18.26 3.38
CA LEU A 785 -2.73 19.18 3.80
C LEU A 785 -2.28 20.62 3.55
N ILE A 786 -3.05 21.39 2.76
CA ILE A 786 -2.71 22.75 2.33
C ILE A 786 -3.88 23.69 2.61
N ASP A 787 -3.69 24.68 3.48
CA ASP A 787 -4.73 25.66 3.85
C ASP A 787 -6.03 24.97 4.35
N VAL A 788 -5.86 23.88 5.12
CA VAL A 788 -6.92 23.02 5.67
C VAL A 788 -7.16 23.31 7.16
N ILE A 789 -8.40 23.16 7.62
CA ILE A 789 -8.72 23.12 9.06
C ILE A 789 -9.14 21.70 9.46
N VAL A 790 -8.61 21.18 10.58
CA VAL A 790 -9.05 19.89 11.17
C VAL A 790 -9.52 20.16 12.60
N GLU A 791 -10.84 20.09 12.84
CA GLU A 791 -11.43 20.57 14.10
C GLU A 791 -12.50 19.71 14.77
N ASN A 792 -12.50 19.72 16.11
CA ASN A 792 -13.51 19.07 16.96
C ASN A 792 -13.67 17.55 16.70
N ASN A 793 -12.61 16.88 16.23
CA ASN A 793 -12.60 15.44 15.96
C ASN A 793 -12.13 14.64 17.20
N HIS A 794 -12.55 13.38 17.29
CA HIS A 794 -12.32 12.50 18.44
C HIS A 794 -11.76 11.13 18.01
N ALA A 795 -10.73 10.65 18.69
CA ALA A 795 -10.19 9.29 18.55
C ALA A 795 -10.02 8.60 19.91
N ASP A 796 -10.40 7.33 20.01
CA ASP A 796 -10.04 6.49 21.16
C ASP A 796 -8.59 5.96 21.06
N GLY A 797 -8.04 5.87 19.85
CA GLY A 797 -6.63 5.66 19.59
C GLY A 797 -5.83 6.97 19.65
N ARG A 798 -4.93 7.16 18.69
CA ARG A 798 -4.08 8.35 18.52
C ARG A 798 -4.65 9.32 17.50
N GLY A 799 -4.10 10.53 17.46
CA GLY A 799 -4.39 11.47 16.39
C GLY A 799 -5.85 11.90 16.39
N GLY A 800 -6.26 12.62 17.45
CA GLY A 800 -7.66 13.05 17.61
C GLY A 800 -8.18 13.78 16.38
N GLY A 801 -7.36 14.69 15.83
CA GLY A 801 -7.56 15.27 14.51
C GLY A 801 -7.01 14.36 13.40
N VAL A 802 -5.71 14.08 13.44
CA VAL A 802 -4.97 13.40 12.36
C VAL A 802 -4.05 12.31 12.90
N HIS A 803 -4.13 11.10 12.34
CA HIS A 803 -3.19 10.01 12.56
C HIS A 803 -2.33 9.75 11.32
N ASN A 804 -1.06 9.39 11.53
CA ASN A 804 -0.09 9.18 10.46
C ASN A 804 0.93 8.06 10.72
N ASP A 805 0.85 6.98 9.93
CA ASP A 805 1.90 5.95 9.82
C ASP A 805 2.71 6.06 8.50
N GLY A 806 2.27 6.93 7.57
CA GLY A 806 2.91 7.18 6.28
C GLY A 806 3.66 8.51 6.20
N GLN A 807 3.87 9.03 4.99
CA GLN A 807 4.44 10.37 4.79
C GLN A 807 3.34 11.44 4.92
N MET A 808 3.63 12.51 5.67
CA MET A 808 2.65 13.58 5.87
C MET A 808 3.28 14.97 5.91
N ARG A 809 2.74 15.88 5.10
CA ARG A 809 3.06 17.31 5.08
C ARG A 809 1.83 18.15 5.39
N ILE A 810 1.97 19.09 6.31
CA ILE A 810 0.90 19.98 6.78
C ILE A 810 1.37 21.42 6.62
N GLU A 811 0.69 22.18 5.76
CA GLU A 811 1.12 23.50 5.29
C GLU A 811 0.00 24.54 5.41
N ARG A 812 0.29 25.71 6.01
CA ARG A 812 -0.68 26.80 6.30
C ARG A 812 -2.00 26.36 6.96
N SER A 813 -1.97 25.23 7.66
CA SER A 813 -3.17 24.53 8.12
C SER A 813 -3.40 24.71 9.63
N ILE A 814 -4.63 24.54 10.10
CA ILE A 814 -5.02 24.71 11.51
C ILE A 814 -5.61 23.41 12.05
N ILE A 815 -5.00 22.84 13.09
CA ILE A 815 -5.53 21.63 13.76
C ILE A 815 -5.93 22.04 15.18
N ARG A 816 -7.25 22.01 15.48
CA ARG A 816 -7.79 22.60 16.72
C ARG A 816 -8.92 21.84 17.41
N ASN A 817 -9.03 21.98 18.74
CA ASN A 817 -10.11 21.41 19.54
C ASN A 817 -10.27 19.87 19.46
N ASN A 818 -9.28 19.14 18.93
CA ASN A 818 -9.40 17.69 18.76
C ASN A 818 -9.00 16.93 20.05
N HIS A 819 -9.46 15.69 20.19
CA HIS A 819 -9.22 14.86 21.37
C HIS A 819 -8.76 13.43 21.03
N ALA A 820 -7.74 12.94 21.74
CA ALA A 820 -7.28 11.56 21.69
C ALA A 820 -7.28 10.93 23.09
N LYS A 821 -7.89 9.74 23.27
CA LYS A 821 -7.81 8.98 24.53
C LYS A 821 -6.43 8.34 24.78
N THR A 822 -5.54 8.34 23.78
CA THR A 822 -4.12 7.97 23.97
C THR A 822 -3.20 9.14 23.65
N ASP A 823 -2.50 9.10 22.51
CA ASP A 823 -1.42 10.03 22.19
C ASP A 823 -1.74 10.90 20.96
N GLY A 824 -1.31 12.17 20.95
CA GLY A 824 -1.47 13.04 19.80
C GLY A 824 -2.87 13.62 19.68
N GLY A 825 -3.21 14.57 20.54
CA GLY A 825 -4.56 15.16 20.58
C GLY A 825 -4.93 15.85 19.26
N GLY A 826 -4.02 16.66 18.71
CA GLY A 826 -4.12 17.19 17.36
C GLY A 826 -3.61 16.17 16.32
N ILE A 827 -2.32 15.85 16.39
CA ILE A 827 -1.64 14.91 15.49
C ILE A 827 -0.98 13.78 16.29
N GLY A 828 -1.21 12.52 15.91
CA GLY A 828 -0.43 11.37 16.35
C GLY A 828 0.30 10.76 15.16
N SER A 829 1.61 10.51 15.27
CA SER A 829 2.37 9.80 14.24
C SER A 829 3.29 8.73 14.80
N ARG A 830 3.31 7.56 14.15
CA ARG A 830 3.95 6.34 14.66
C ARG A 830 4.74 5.59 13.58
N LEU A 831 6.00 5.98 13.44
CA LEU A 831 6.99 5.37 12.54
C LEU A 831 7.75 4.22 13.24
N SER A 832 7.01 3.34 13.92
CA SER A 832 7.54 2.63 15.10
C SER A 832 7.20 1.12 15.17
N PHE A 833 8.23 0.32 14.90
CA PHE A 833 8.34 -1.14 14.85
C PHE A 833 7.59 -1.86 13.71
N ARG A 834 8.38 -2.53 12.86
CA ARG A 834 8.05 -3.81 12.24
C ARG A 834 9.15 -4.83 12.59
N PHE A 835 8.86 -6.11 12.40
CA PHE A 835 9.88 -7.17 12.26
C PHE A 835 10.39 -7.29 10.81
N PHE A 836 10.00 -6.37 9.91
CA PHE A 836 10.16 -6.48 8.45
C PHE A 836 10.45 -5.10 7.79
N ASP A 837 11.57 -5.00 7.08
CA ASP A 837 12.23 -3.73 6.67
C ASP A 837 11.65 -2.99 5.44
N TYR A 838 10.41 -3.28 5.02
CA TYR A 838 9.98 -3.12 3.61
C TYR A 838 8.91 -2.05 3.25
N ASP A 839 8.75 -0.95 3.98
CA ASP A 839 7.88 0.18 3.53
C ASP A 839 8.73 1.46 3.41
N PRO A 840 8.43 2.38 2.47
CA PRO A 840 9.01 3.71 2.48
C PRO A 840 8.58 4.44 3.75
N LEU A 841 9.51 4.61 4.68
CA LEU A 841 9.15 5.02 6.04
C LEU A 841 8.60 6.44 6.08
N GLY A 842 7.56 6.59 6.91
CA GLY A 842 6.81 7.82 7.00
C GLY A 842 7.60 9.00 7.56
N SER A 843 6.99 10.18 7.50
CA SER A 843 7.56 11.44 7.96
C SER A 843 6.44 12.35 8.45
N LEU A 844 6.78 13.35 9.27
CA LEU A 844 5.84 14.40 9.66
C LEU A 844 6.48 15.77 9.48
N GLU A 845 6.06 16.50 8.45
CA GLU A 845 6.41 17.90 8.22
C GLU A 845 5.24 18.82 8.58
N ILE A 846 5.47 19.81 9.44
CA ILE A 846 4.49 20.83 9.85
C ILE A 846 5.11 22.21 9.57
N VAL A 847 4.52 22.96 8.64
CA VAL A 847 5.13 24.15 8.05
C VAL A 847 4.11 25.30 7.98
N ASP A 848 4.49 26.49 8.43
CA ASP A 848 3.65 27.72 8.41
C ASP A 848 2.24 27.54 9.04
N SER A 849 2.09 26.60 9.99
CA SER A 849 0.81 26.04 10.46
C SER A 849 0.55 26.25 11.98
N VAL A 850 -0.68 26.02 12.44
CA VAL A 850 -1.09 26.23 13.84
C VAL A 850 -1.78 24.99 14.43
N ILE A 851 -1.15 24.35 15.43
CA ILE A 851 -1.72 23.24 16.19
C ILE A 851 -2.14 23.78 17.57
N ARG A 852 -3.43 23.91 17.84
CA ARG A 852 -3.90 24.62 19.05
C ARG A 852 -5.11 24.06 19.76
N ASP A 853 -5.20 24.30 21.06
CA ASP A 853 -6.38 23.99 21.86
C ASP A 853 -6.78 22.47 21.83
N ASN A 854 -5.88 21.56 21.41
CA ASN A 854 -6.12 20.10 21.34
C ASN A 854 -5.78 19.38 22.65
N THR A 855 -6.31 18.16 22.85
CA THR A 855 -6.20 17.42 24.11
C THR A 855 -5.86 15.93 23.95
N ALA A 856 -4.99 15.39 24.82
CA ALA A 856 -4.62 13.97 24.85
C ALA A 856 -4.63 13.39 26.27
N ASP A 857 -5.23 12.22 26.48
CA ASP A 857 -5.28 11.58 27.80
C ASP A 857 -3.97 10.85 28.19
N ASN A 858 -3.00 10.74 27.28
CA ASN A 858 -1.63 10.31 27.58
C ASN A 858 -0.58 11.36 27.16
N ARG A 859 0.00 11.28 25.95
CA ARG A 859 1.12 12.14 25.51
C ARG A 859 0.82 12.99 24.28
N GLY A 860 1.54 14.10 24.11
CA GLY A 860 1.48 14.92 22.89
C GLY A 860 0.12 15.59 22.73
N GLY A 861 -0.18 16.58 23.55
CA GLY A 861 -1.49 17.27 23.51
C GLY A 861 -1.77 17.89 22.15
N GLY A 862 -0.76 18.58 21.58
CA GLY A 862 -0.79 19.05 20.20
C GLY A 862 -0.31 17.98 19.24
N VAL A 863 0.94 17.53 19.42
CA VAL A 863 1.62 16.55 18.56
C VAL A 863 2.27 15.45 19.39
N TYR A 864 2.01 14.19 19.01
CA TYR A 864 2.82 13.04 19.41
C TYR A 864 3.56 12.49 18.19
N PHE A 865 4.88 12.37 18.29
CA PHE A 865 5.71 11.74 17.28
C PHE A 865 6.54 10.62 17.90
N SER A 866 6.52 9.44 17.27
CA SER A 866 7.36 8.30 17.64
C SER A 866 8.01 7.66 16.42
N SER A 867 9.32 7.43 16.46
CA SER A 867 10.06 6.73 15.40
C SER A 867 11.04 5.71 15.98
N PHE A 868 10.89 4.44 15.60
CA PHE A 868 11.79 3.34 16.01
C PHE A 868 12.51 2.65 14.84
N SER A 869 12.46 3.22 13.64
CA SER A 869 13.15 2.69 12.45
C SER A 869 14.52 3.33 12.25
N ALA A 870 15.47 2.61 11.65
CA ALA A 870 16.85 3.05 11.43
C ALA A 870 17.06 3.98 10.20
N ASP A 871 15.99 4.31 9.47
CA ASP A 871 16.02 5.10 8.24
C ASP A 871 16.18 6.61 8.49
N PRO A 872 17.14 7.31 7.86
CA PRO A 872 17.24 8.77 7.96
C PRO A 872 15.98 9.53 7.48
N ALA A 873 15.16 8.95 6.59
CA ALA A 873 13.91 9.54 6.14
C ALA A 873 12.83 9.64 7.24
N ALA A 874 12.90 8.79 8.27
CA ALA A 874 11.90 8.67 9.33
C ALA A 874 11.96 9.81 10.38
N HIS A 875 11.68 11.05 9.96
CA HIS A 875 11.99 12.28 10.69
C HIS A 875 10.76 13.14 11.04
N LEU A 876 10.95 14.03 12.02
CA LEU A 876 10.03 15.13 12.36
C LEU A 876 10.63 16.46 11.90
N ARG A 877 9.83 17.27 11.21
CA ARG A 877 10.17 18.65 10.83
C ARG A 877 9.04 19.59 11.26
N ILE A 878 9.32 20.55 12.13
CA ILE A 878 8.39 21.62 12.48
C ILE A 878 9.07 22.96 12.21
N GLU A 879 8.51 23.74 11.27
CA GLU A 879 9.07 25.03 10.86
C GLU A 879 8.02 26.14 10.82
N ARG A 880 8.40 27.34 11.28
CA ARG A 880 7.59 28.58 11.17
C ARG A 880 6.14 28.44 11.69
N SER A 881 5.95 27.55 12.67
CA SER A 881 4.64 27.07 13.12
C SER A 881 4.37 27.43 14.59
N ALA A 882 3.12 27.30 15.02
CA ALA A 882 2.70 27.58 16.40
C ALA A 882 2.01 26.37 17.05
N LEU A 883 2.50 25.95 18.22
CA LEU A 883 1.89 24.92 19.06
C LEU A 883 1.38 25.60 20.34
N VAL A 884 0.05 25.77 20.48
CA VAL A 884 -0.56 26.74 21.40
C VAL A 884 -1.69 26.14 22.25
N HIS A 885 -1.69 26.37 23.57
CA HIS A 885 -2.73 25.94 24.52
C HIS A 885 -3.09 24.43 24.53
N ASN A 886 -2.33 23.58 23.86
CA ASN A 886 -2.63 22.15 23.82
C ASN A 886 -2.35 21.51 25.19
N ARG A 887 -3.03 20.40 25.49
CA ARG A 887 -2.94 19.74 26.80
C ARG A 887 -2.78 18.24 26.69
N SER A 888 -1.85 17.67 27.45
CA SER A 888 -1.82 16.24 27.74
C SER A 888 -2.02 15.98 29.24
N LEU A 889 -2.38 14.74 29.62
CA LEU A 889 -2.47 14.34 31.04
C LEU A 889 -1.17 13.73 31.58
N SER A 890 -0.32 13.15 30.72
CA SER A 890 1.02 12.69 31.09
C SER A 890 2.09 13.68 30.60
N GLY A 891 2.42 13.66 29.30
CA GLY A 891 3.68 14.23 28.81
C GLY A 891 3.58 15.00 27.51
N GLY A 892 4.40 16.04 27.34
CA GLY A 892 4.50 16.84 26.10
C GLY A 892 3.19 17.55 25.76
N GLY A 893 2.90 18.65 26.43
CA GLY A 893 1.63 19.37 26.23
C GLY A 893 1.49 19.91 24.81
N GLY A 894 2.53 20.59 24.31
CA GLY A 894 2.67 20.94 22.89
C GLY A 894 3.12 19.74 22.05
N LEU A 895 4.34 19.26 22.30
CA LEU A 895 4.98 18.14 21.59
C LEU A 895 5.50 17.07 22.57
N SER A 896 5.23 15.79 22.30
CA SER A 896 5.97 14.65 22.86
C SER A 896 6.69 13.91 21.72
N PHE A 897 8.01 13.74 21.86
CA PHE A 897 8.92 13.25 20.81
C PHE A 897 9.74 12.05 21.30
N LEU A 898 9.51 10.87 20.71
CA LEU A 898 10.13 9.61 21.10
C LEU A 898 10.93 9.02 19.92
N THR A 899 12.22 8.73 20.09
CA THR A 899 13.02 8.11 19.02
C THR A 899 14.19 7.27 19.52
N ASN A 900 14.57 6.23 18.77
CA ASN A 900 15.79 5.43 19.01
C ASN A 900 16.80 5.47 17.84
N ASN A 901 16.58 6.31 16.83
CA ASN A 901 17.33 6.24 15.58
C ASN A 901 18.48 7.27 15.46
N SER A 902 19.71 6.78 15.46
CA SER A 902 20.92 7.60 15.27
C SER A 902 21.10 8.24 13.87
N THR A 903 20.21 7.98 12.89
CA THR A 903 20.37 8.51 11.51
C THR A 903 19.40 9.65 11.14
N SER A 904 18.21 9.76 11.75
CA SER A 904 17.22 10.79 11.38
C SER A 904 17.58 12.18 11.93
N GLN A 905 17.76 13.17 11.03
CA GLN A 905 17.93 14.58 11.40
C GLN A 905 16.56 15.25 11.58
N SER A 906 16.06 15.31 12.82
CA SER A 906 14.80 16.02 13.13
C SER A 906 15.05 17.51 13.38
N VAL A 907 14.12 18.36 12.92
CA VAL A 907 14.25 19.82 12.89
C VAL A 907 13.06 20.47 13.59
N ILE A 908 13.34 21.40 14.51
CA ILE A 908 12.34 22.28 15.12
C ILE A 908 12.91 23.70 15.07
N GLU A 909 12.39 24.53 14.16
CA GLU A 909 12.94 25.87 13.89
C GLU A 909 11.88 26.96 13.68
N ASN A 910 12.13 28.15 14.25
CA ASN A 910 11.19 29.28 14.19
C ASN A 910 9.78 28.90 14.71
N VAL A 911 9.70 28.09 15.77
CA VAL A 911 8.43 27.59 16.32
C VAL A 911 8.07 28.29 17.63
N THR A 912 6.85 28.80 17.74
CA THR A 912 6.27 29.31 19.00
C THR A 912 5.53 28.20 19.73
N PHE A 913 5.98 27.85 20.93
CA PHE A 913 5.28 26.98 21.88
C PHE A 913 4.75 27.83 23.03
N SER A 914 3.43 28.05 23.10
CA SER A 914 2.85 28.96 24.10
C SER A 914 1.63 28.40 24.85
N GLY A 915 1.66 28.52 26.18
CA GLY A 915 0.53 28.20 27.06
C GLY A 915 0.07 26.74 27.09
N ASN A 916 0.85 25.80 26.54
CA ASN A 916 0.55 24.37 26.55
C ASN A 916 0.71 23.76 27.97
N SER A 917 0.10 22.59 28.22
CA SER A 917 0.11 21.96 29.55
C SER A 917 0.24 20.43 29.59
N ALA A 918 0.93 19.90 30.60
CA ALA A 918 1.14 18.46 30.85
C ALA A 918 1.43 18.18 32.35
N ASP A 919 1.70 16.94 32.76
CA ASP A 919 2.40 16.67 34.03
C ASP A 919 3.94 16.79 33.81
N PHE A 920 4.46 16.27 32.68
CA PHE A 920 5.86 16.35 32.25
C PHE A 920 6.03 17.11 30.92
N GLY A 921 6.85 18.17 30.87
CA GLY A 921 7.13 18.89 29.63
C GLY A 921 5.92 19.62 29.05
N GLY A 922 5.56 20.77 29.63
CA GLY A 922 4.39 21.54 29.20
C GLY A 922 4.48 21.96 27.73
N ALA A 923 5.64 22.48 27.29
CA ALA A 923 5.91 22.78 25.90
C ALA A 923 6.33 21.52 25.14
N ILE A 924 7.44 20.90 25.57
CA ILE A 924 8.11 19.80 24.88
C ILE A 924 8.55 18.74 25.90
N GLU A 925 8.37 17.48 25.53
CA GLU A 925 8.89 16.30 26.22
C GLU A 925 9.65 15.40 25.22
N THR A 926 10.87 14.98 25.55
CA THR A 926 11.65 14.05 24.70
C THR A 926 12.09 12.78 25.41
N PHE A 927 12.11 11.65 24.72
CA PHE A 927 12.79 10.43 25.15
C PHE A 927 13.58 9.80 24.00
N ALA A 928 14.81 9.37 24.30
CA ALA A 928 15.59 8.52 23.40
C ALA A 928 16.48 7.54 24.16
N SER A 929 16.87 6.47 23.48
CA SER A 929 17.92 5.54 23.91
C SER A 929 19.28 5.82 23.24
N THR A 930 19.33 6.78 22.32
CA THR A 930 20.45 7.07 21.43
C THR A 930 20.67 8.59 21.27
N PRO A 931 21.91 9.04 21.01
CA PRO A 931 22.25 10.46 20.85
C PRO A 931 21.89 10.96 19.45
N ASN A 932 20.59 11.11 19.17
CA ASN A 932 20.08 11.62 17.91
C ASN A 932 20.14 13.15 17.95
N GLU A 933 20.86 13.80 17.04
CA GLU A 933 20.96 15.27 17.02
C GLU A 933 19.66 15.91 16.50
N VAL A 934 18.88 16.48 17.41
CA VAL A 934 17.73 17.32 17.07
C VAL A 934 18.20 18.76 16.90
N ARG A 935 17.98 19.33 15.71
CA ARG A 935 18.27 20.74 15.40
C ARG A 935 17.19 21.61 16.01
N PHE A 936 17.46 22.19 17.18
CA PHE A 936 16.52 22.99 17.95
C PHE A 936 16.92 24.47 17.92
N ALA A 937 16.42 25.21 16.92
CA ALA A 937 16.98 26.50 16.52
C ALA A 937 15.93 27.62 16.53
N PHE A 938 16.22 28.77 17.14
CA PHE A 938 15.38 29.98 17.08
C PHE A 938 13.90 29.74 17.44
N ASN A 939 13.62 28.98 18.49
CA ASN A 939 12.25 28.73 18.98
C ASN A 939 11.88 29.63 20.16
N THR A 940 10.59 29.78 20.44
CA THR A 940 10.07 30.54 21.60
C THR A 940 9.14 29.70 22.44
N LEU A 941 9.64 29.25 23.59
CA LEU A 941 8.93 28.45 24.60
C LEU A 941 8.59 29.37 25.78
N THR A 942 7.32 29.75 25.94
CA THR A 942 6.88 30.61 27.04
C THR A 942 5.46 30.35 27.52
N ASN A 943 5.14 30.73 28.77
CA ASN A 943 3.84 30.54 29.43
C ASN A 943 3.34 29.08 29.57
N ASN A 944 4.08 28.08 29.09
CA ASN A 944 3.74 26.67 29.19
C ASN A 944 3.85 26.18 30.65
N ARG A 945 3.07 25.16 31.03
CA ARG A 945 2.95 24.72 32.43
C ARG A 945 2.99 23.21 32.56
N ALA A 946 3.73 22.71 33.54
CA ALA A 946 3.59 21.32 33.96
C ALA A 946 3.92 21.15 35.44
N ARG A 947 3.61 19.96 35.96
CA ARG A 947 3.89 19.58 37.34
C ARG A 947 5.39 19.45 37.64
N PHE A 948 6.20 19.09 36.64
CA PHE A 948 7.65 18.89 36.80
C PHE A 948 8.52 19.93 36.08
N VAL A 949 8.21 20.21 34.80
CA VAL A 949 8.92 21.17 33.94
C VAL A 949 7.93 21.74 32.92
N GLY A 950 7.69 23.05 32.94
CA GLY A 950 6.72 23.64 32.00
C GLY A 950 7.29 23.84 30.60
N GLY A 951 8.60 24.09 30.45
CA GLY A 951 9.24 24.26 29.15
C GLY A 951 9.69 22.92 28.55
N PHE A 952 11.02 22.69 28.52
CA PHE A 952 11.65 21.55 27.86
C PHE A 952 12.01 20.43 28.86
N TYR A 953 11.26 19.33 28.83
CA TYR A 953 11.59 18.10 29.58
C TYR A 953 12.38 17.13 28.71
N TRP A 954 13.57 16.70 29.15
CA TRP A 954 14.42 15.80 28.36
C TRP A 954 14.73 14.46 29.06
N GLY A 955 14.66 13.37 28.29
CA GLY A 955 14.68 11.99 28.78
C GLY A 955 15.64 11.04 28.05
N GLY A 956 16.63 11.57 27.31
CA GLY A 956 17.75 10.77 26.77
C GLY A 956 18.30 11.19 25.41
N SER A 957 17.66 12.12 24.70
CA SER A 957 18.16 12.66 23.42
C SER A 957 19.36 13.60 23.61
N ALA A 958 20.17 13.78 22.56
CA ALA A 958 21.18 14.83 22.47
C ALA A 958 20.61 16.00 21.66
N VAL A 959 20.30 17.12 22.30
CA VAL A 959 19.61 18.25 21.65
C VAL A 959 20.56 19.43 21.58
N THR A 960 20.89 19.87 20.37
CA THR A 960 21.71 21.07 20.14
C THR A 960 20.77 22.28 20.04
N ALA A 961 20.75 23.10 21.09
CA ALA A 961 19.89 24.27 21.21
C ALA A 961 20.65 25.56 20.88
N THR A 962 20.22 26.29 19.85
CA THR A 962 20.82 27.56 19.42
C THR A 962 19.76 28.64 19.24
N GLY A 963 19.99 29.85 19.76
CA GLY A 963 19.10 30.99 19.46
C GLY A 963 17.70 30.93 20.08
N ASN A 964 17.42 30.04 21.05
CA ASN A 964 16.06 29.83 21.57
C ASN A 964 15.73 30.73 22.77
N ILE A 965 14.47 31.18 22.88
CA ILE A 965 13.91 31.67 24.15
C ILE A 965 13.22 30.51 24.86
N ILE A 966 13.61 30.23 26.11
CA ILE A 966 12.93 29.29 27.01
C ILE A 966 12.74 29.99 28.37
N ALA A 967 11.62 30.69 28.54
CA ALA A 967 11.40 31.54 29.71
C ALA A 967 9.92 31.66 30.13
N ALA A 968 9.70 31.78 31.44
CA ALA A 968 8.39 31.90 32.10
C ALA A 968 7.49 30.64 31.98
N ASN A 969 8.09 29.45 31.90
CA ASN A 969 7.35 28.18 31.79
C ASN A 969 7.07 27.52 33.15
N GLY A 970 6.35 28.22 34.04
CA GLY A 970 5.97 27.69 35.36
C GLY A 970 7.15 27.50 36.32
N ASP A 971 7.20 26.36 37.01
CA ASP A 971 8.18 26.09 38.07
C ASP A 971 9.62 25.85 37.56
N ARG A 972 9.80 25.49 36.28
CA ARG A 972 11.09 25.28 35.60
C ARG A 972 10.99 25.46 34.09
N ASP A 973 11.94 26.18 33.51
CA ASP A 973 12.07 26.31 32.06
C ASP A 973 12.62 25.03 31.39
N CYS A 974 13.51 24.27 32.05
CA CYS A 974 13.95 22.94 31.60
C CYS A 974 14.11 21.93 32.75
N GLY A 975 14.22 20.64 32.43
CA GLY A 975 14.64 19.62 33.40
C GLY A 975 14.51 18.16 32.93
N PHE A 976 14.94 17.24 33.79
CA PHE A 976 15.11 15.81 33.48
C PHE A 976 14.71 14.90 34.68
N PRO A 977 14.55 13.57 34.49
CA PRO A 977 14.25 12.63 35.57
C PRO A 977 15.31 12.62 36.68
N SER A 978 14.88 12.74 37.95
CA SER A 978 15.78 12.87 39.10
C SER A 978 16.49 11.58 39.55
N ASP A 979 16.18 10.45 38.91
CA ASP A 979 16.75 9.12 39.14
C ASP A 979 17.85 8.75 38.12
N ALA A 980 17.93 9.45 36.99
CA ALA A 980 18.84 9.16 35.88
C ALA A 980 20.28 9.65 36.11
N ALA A 981 20.96 9.13 37.13
CA ALA A 981 22.39 9.40 37.37
C ALA A 981 23.32 8.90 36.24
N THR A 982 22.81 8.05 35.33
CA THR A 982 23.54 7.48 34.19
C THR A 982 22.62 7.28 32.97
N ARG A 983 22.38 8.33 32.17
CA ARG A 983 21.92 8.22 30.77
C ARG A 983 22.65 9.23 29.87
N PRO A 984 23.17 8.85 28.69
CA PRO A 984 23.99 9.72 27.85
C PRO A 984 23.16 10.55 26.87
N GLY A 985 22.45 11.56 27.37
CA GLY A 985 21.71 12.52 26.55
C GLY A 985 21.68 13.91 27.18
N SER A 986 22.29 14.88 26.52
CA SER A 986 22.39 16.27 26.99
C SER A 986 21.60 17.23 26.10
N LEU A 987 20.73 18.01 26.73
CA LEU A 987 20.32 19.31 26.21
C LEU A 987 21.55 20.22 26.28
N THR A 988 22.07 20.65 25.13
CA THR A 988 23.41 21.23 24.97
C THR A 988 23.30 22.56 24.24
N SER A 989 24.04 23.58 24.68
CA SER A 989 24.02 24.88 24.01
C SER A 989 24.93 24.90 22.78
N GLY A 990 24.36 25.25 21.62
CA GLY A 990 25.09 25.78 20.47
C GLY A 990 25.33 27.29 20.55
N GLY A 991 24.87 27.94 21.62
CA GLY A 991 25.00 29.36 21.91
C GLY A 991 23.74 30.19 21.65
N SER A 992 23.78 31.42 22.16
CA SER A 992 22.81 32.47 21.92
C SER A 992 21.37 32.17 22.38
N ASN A 993 21.19 31.31 23.38
CA ASN A 993 19.87 31.05 23.96
C ASN A 993 19.56 32.05 25.08
N LEU A 994 18.27 32.31 25.33
CA LEU A 994 17.77 33.08 26.47
C LEU A 994 16.95 32.18 27.37
N VAL A 995 17.45 31.90 28.58
CA VAL A 995 16.81 31.05 29.59
C VAL A 995 16.31 31.90 30.76
N GLY A 996 15.04 31.76 31.11
CA GLY A 996 14.42 32.52 32.20
C GLY A 996 15.04 32.22 33.57
N ASP A 997 15.04 30.95 33.98
CA ASP A 997 15.34 30.57 35.37
C ASP A 997 16.68 29.84 35.61
N GLY A 998 17.44 29.60 34.54
CA GLY A 998 18.74 28.92 34.53
C GLY A 998 18.69 27.38 34.61
N THR A 999 17.53 26.74 34.59
CA THR A 999 17.41 25.27 34.73
C THR A 999 17.85 24.46 33.51
N CYS A 1000 18.03 25.10 32.34
CA CYS A 1000 18.55 24.46 31.12
C CYS A 1000 20.08 24.26 31.12
N LEU A 1001 20.81 24.83 32.09
CA LEU A 1001 22.26 24.67 32.28
C LEU A 1001 23.15 25.08 31.09
N PHE A 1002 22.64 25.93 30.18
CA PHE A 1002 23.43 26.51 29.09
C PHE A 1002 24.54 27.43 29.60
N ASP A 1003 25.76 27.26 29.08
CA ASP A 1003 27.00 27.88 29.55
C ASP A 1003 27.91 28.46 28.44
N ALA A 1004 27.42 28.54 27.20
CA ALA A 1004 28.18 29.14 26.10
C ALA A 1004 28.22 30.67 26.24
N THR A 1005 29.28 31.30 25.72
CA THR A 1005 29.57 32.73 25.99
C THR A 1005 28.54 33.72 25.44
N SER A 1006 27.68 33.32 24.50
CA SER A 1006 26.57 34.13 24.00
C SER A 1006 25.21 33.81 24.64
N ASP A 1007 25.11 32.81 25.53
CA ASP A 1007 23.86 32.51 26.23
C ASP A 1007 23.54 33.58 27.29
N GLN A 1008 22.26 33.88 27.42
CA GLN A 1008 21.70 34.72 28.47
C GLN A 1008 20.87 33.85 29.42
N SER A 1009 21.16 33.90 30.72
CA SER A 1009 20.55 33.00 31.70
C SER A 1009 20.24 33.75 32.98
N GLY A 1010 18.97 33.74 33.39
CA GLY A 1010 18.53 34.22 34.69
C GLY A 1010 18.70 33.16 35.79
N THR A 1011 17.97 33.32 36.89
CA THR A 1011 17.96 32.36 38.01
C THR A 1011 16.56 32.19 38.57
N ARG A 1012 16.24 31.03 39.18
CA ARG A 1012 14.94 30.84 39.88
C ARG A 1012 14.66 31.85 41.01
N GLN A 1013 15.65 32.58 41.51
CA GLN A 1013 15.47 33.67 42.48
C GLN A 1013 15.30 35.05 41.82
N ALA A 1014 15.81 35.23 40.60
CA ALA A 1014 15.69 36.43 39.79
C ALA A 1014 15.66 36.02 38.30
N PRO A 1015 14.48 35.66 37.76
CA PRO A 1015 14.38 35.20 36.39
C PRO A 1015 14.66 36.31 35.37
N LEU A 1016 15.23 35.94 34.24
CA LEU A 1016 15.41 36.82 33.09
C LEU A 1016 14.10 36.88 32.31
N ASP A 1017 13.45 38.05 32.32
CA ASP A 1017 12.25 38.30 31.52
C ASP A 1017 12.65 38.52 30.05
N PRO A 1018 12.17 37.71 29.09
CA PRO A 1018 12.41 37.91 27.66
C PRO A 1018 11.64 39.11 27.08
N ARG A 1019 10.70 39.69 27.84
CA ARG A 1019 9.92 40.88 27.48
C ARG A 1019 9.27 40.78 26.10
N LEU A 1020 8.42 39.77 25.97
CA LEU A 1020 7.67 39.47 24.76
C LEU A 1020 6.28 40.11 24.82
N ALA A 1021 5.76 40.50 23.66
CA ALA A 1021 4.38 40.91 23.49
C ALA A 1021 3.41 39.71 23.68
N PRO A 1022 2.11 39.93 23.98
CA PRO A 1022 1.12 38.87 24.12
C PRO A 1022 1.02 37.98 22.87
N LEU A 1023 0.58 36.73 23.03
CA LEU A 1023 0.42 35.82 21.88
C LEU A 1023 -0.66 36.34 20.94
N SER A 1024 -0.33 36.55 19.66
CA SER A 1024 -1.26 37.02 18.63
C SER A 1024 -0.78 36.66 17.22
N ASP A 1025 -1.65 36.84 16.23
CA ASP A 1025 -1.22 37.18 14.86
C ASP A 1025 -0.62 38.60 14.87
N TYR A 1026 0.54 38.74 14.23
CA TYR A 1026 1.32 39.97 14.05
C TYR A 1026 1.66 40.24 12.57
N GLY A 1027 0.80 39.77 11.65
CA GLY A 1027 0.95 39.89 10.20
C GLY A 1027 1.35 38.58 9.51
N SER A 1028 0.95 37.42 10.04
CA SER A 1028 1.36 36.09 9.55
C SER A 1028 0.27 35.03 9.73
N THR A 1029 0.38 33.90 9.03
CA THR A 1029 -0.54 32.75 9.18
C THR A 1029 -0.47 32.07 10.55
N THR A 1030 0.58 32.33 11.35
CA THR A 1030 0.83 31.65 12.63
C THR A 1030 0.91 32.62 13.81
N LEU A 1031 0.66 32.09 15.02
CA LEU A 1031 0.66 32.86 16.27
C LEU A 1031 2.07 33.01 16.82
N THR A 1032 2.46 34.24 17.18
CA THR A 1032 3.83 34.61 17.55
C THR A 1032 3.90 35.44 18.83
N HIS A 1033 5.11 35.52 19.39
CA HIS A 1033 5.47 36.38 20.52
C HIS A 1033 6.66 37.30 20.12
N PRO A 1034 6.41 38.46 19.47
CA PRO A 1034 7.47 39.41 19.15
C PRO A 1034 8.13 40.00 20.41
N PRO A 1035 9.45 40.24 20.42
CA PRO A 1035 10.11 40.98 21.50
C PRO A 1035 9.73 42.47 21.50
N TYR A 1036 9.66 43.08 22.68
CA TYR A 1036 9.55 44.54 22.82
C TYR A 1036 10.88 45.24 22.51
N ASP A 1037 10.82 46.54 22.17
CA ASP A 1037 11.97 47.40 21.79
C ASP A 1037 13.09 47.51 22.86
N ASP A 1038 12.84 47.03 24.07
CA ASP A 1038 13.75 46.98 25.20
C ASP A 1038 13.82 45.56 25.83
N SER A 1039 13.64 44.54 24.98
CA SER A 1039 13.86 43.12 25.27
C SER A 1039 15.35 42.75 25.23
N PRO A 1040 15.82 41.88 26.16
CA PRO A 1040 17.15 41.28 26.09
C PRO A 1040 17.38 40.32 24.90
N ALA A 1041 16.33 39.93 24.17
CA ALA A 1041 16.46 39.04 23.00
C ALA A 1041 16.94 39.75 21.71
N LEU A 1042 16.83 41.08 21.66
CA LEU A 1042 17.12 41.88 20.46
C LEU A 1042 18.61 41.88 20.09
N ASP A 1043 18.91 41.72 18.79
CA ASP A 1043 20.27 41.72 18.21
C ASP A 1043 21.25 40.71 18.89
N ALA A 1044 20.73 39.75 19.67
CA ALA A 1044 21.54 38.99 20.62
C ALA A 1044 22.02 37.63 20.09
N ALA A 1045 21.55 37.17 18.92
CA ALA A 1045 21.96 35.88 18.37
C ALA A 1045 23.25 35.90 17.54
N GLY A 1046 23.67 37.08 17.08
CA GLY A 1046 24.79 37.25 16.15
C GLY A 1046 24.39 37.17 14.68
N ALA A 1047 25.35 36.97 13.78
CA ALA A 1047 25.13 37.04 12.32
C ALA A 1047 24.91 35.68 11.62
N THR A 1048 24.70 34.60 12.39
CA THR A 1048 24.47 33.25 11.86
C THR A 1048 23.14 32.73 12.38
N CYS A 1049 22.11 32.87 11.56
CA CYS A 1049 20.73 32.51 11.86
C CYS A 1049 20.02 32.06 10.56
N PRO A 1050 18.78 31.54 10.63
CA PRO A 1050 18.01 31.15 9.44
C PRO A 1050 17.66 32.36 8.57
N ASP A 1051 17.51 32.16 7.27
CA ASP A 1051 17.23 33.24 6.31
C ASP A 1051 15.96 34.06 6.64
N THR A 1052 15.01 33.46 7.39
CA THR A 1052 13.74 34.09 7.81
C THR A 1052 13.34 33.74 9.25
N ASP A 1053 12.42 34.52 9.82
CA ASP A 1053 11.72 34.23 11.08
C ASP A 1053 10.43 33.41 10.88
N GLN A 1054 9.66 33.16 11.95
CA GLN A 1054 8.38 32.44 11.93
C GLN A 1054 7.34 33.03 10.97
N ARG A 1055 7.48 34.31 10.60
CA ARG A 1055 6.54 35.06 9.78
C ARG A 1055 7.02 35.21 8.33
N GLY A 1056 8.18 34.63 7.99
CA GLY A 1056 8.83 34.82 6.71
C GLY A 1056 9.57 36.16 6.57
N ILE A 1057 9.79 36.91 7.66
CA ILE A 1057 10.58 38.14 7.63
C ILE A 1057 12.06 37.77 7.58
N ALA A 1058 12.80 38.32 6.61
CA ALA A 1058 14.21 38.01 6.40
C ALA A 1058 15.09 38.46 7.58
N ARG A 1059 16.06 37.64 7.98
CA ARG A 1059 17.01 37.96 9.06
C ARG A 1059 18.40 38.33 8.53
N PRO A 1060 19.20 39.14 9.25
CA PRO A 1060 18.80 39.98 10.38
C PRO A 1060 18.07 41.26 9.94
N VAL A 1061 17.22 41.83 10.81
CA VAL A 1061 16.61 43.17 10.65
C VAL A 1061 17.31 44.20 11.56
N GLY A 1062 18.58 43.96 11.87
CA GLY A 1062 19.42 44.80 12.73
C GLY A 1062 20.91 44.61 12.46
N PRO A 1063 21.80 45.09 13.35
CA PRO A 1063 23.20 44.67 13.36
C PRO A 1063 23.42 43.17 13.60
N ALA A 1064 22.46 42.43 14.15
CA ALA A 1064 22.49 40.97 14.32
C ALA A 1064 21.06 40.38 14.33
N CYS A 1065 20.92 39.06 14.40
CA CYS A 1065 19.61 38.41 14.47
C CYS A 1065 19.09 38.36 15.92
N ASP A 1066 17.78 38.30 16.09
CA ASP A 1066 17.12 38.17 17.39
C ASP A 1066 17.11 36.72 17.90
N ILE A 1067 17.15 36.57 19.23
CA ILE A 1067 16.90 35.29 19.90
C ILE A 1067 15.39 34.99 19.88
N GLY A 1068 15.01 33.77 19.49
CA GLY A 1068 13.62 33.31 19.43
C GLY A 1068 13.04 33.28 18.02
N ALA A 1069 11.76 32.94 17.92
CA ALA A 1069 11.07 32.64 16.66
C ALA A 1069 10.70 33.86 15.82
N VAL A 1070 10.90 35.07 16.34
CA VAL A 1070 10.55 36.34 15.68
C VAL A 1070 11.80 37.22 15.55
N GLU A 1071 11.89 37.94 14.44
CA GLU A 1071 12.91 38.95 14.15
C GLU A 1071 12.27 40.35 14.15
N ARG A 1072 12.66 41.23 15.06
CA ARG A 1072 12.05 42.55 15.26
C ARG A 1072 12.35 43.49 14.11
N SER A 1073 11.34 43.78 13.31
CA SER A 1073 11.38 44.94 12.41
C SER A 1073 10.90 46.19 13.14
N ALA A 1074 11.53 47.34 12.88
CA ALA A 1074 11.00 48.65 13.29
C ALA A 1074 9.59 48.95 12.73
N SER A 1075 9.05 48.09 11.85
CA SER A 1075 7.69 48.16 11.30
C SER A 1075 6.65 47.27 11.98
N ASP A 1076 7.01 46.29 12.84
CA ASP A 1076 5.97 45.39 13.39
C ASP A 1076 5.09 46.12 14.41
N PRO A 1077 3.77 45.91 14.38
CA PRO A 1077 2.86 46.49 15.36
C PRO A 1077 3.01 45.78 16.72
N LEU A 1078 3.50 46.48 17.74
CA LEU A 1078 3.51 45.98 19.14
C LEU A 1078 2.11 45.93 19.80
N ALA A 1079 1.04 46.08 19.01
CA ALA A 1079 -0.34 45.88 19.39
C ALA A 1079 -0.94 44.77 18.52
N PRO A 1080 -1.70 43.82 19.10
CA PRO A 1080 -2.26 42.70 18.36
C PRO A 1080 -3.23 43.18 17.26
N THR A 1081 -3.16 42.56 16.09
CA THR A 1081 -4.12 42.81 15.00
C THR A 1081 -5.52 42.42 15.46
N PRO A 1082 -6.55 43.29 15.33
CA PRO A 1082 -7.88 43.00 15.86
C PRO A 1082 -8.56 41.86 15.07
N THR A 1083 -8.55 40.66 15.65
CA THR A 1083 -9.23 39.48 15.12
C THR A 1083 -10.73 39.77 14.91
N PRO A 1084 -11.33 39.34 13.78
CA PRO A 1084 -12.78 39.42 13.62
C PRO A 1084 -13.47 38.63 14.74
N THR A 1085 -14.43 39.27 15.41
CA THR A 1085 -15.09 38.68 16.58
C THR A 1085 -15.89 37.43 16.16
N PRO A 1086 -15.69 36.26 16.80
CA PRO A 1086 -16.44 35.07 16.45
C PRO A 1086 -17.93 35.26 16.72
N THR A 1087 -18.76 34.76 15.80
CA THR A 1087 -20.21 34.69 16.00
C THR A 1087 -20.51 33.71 17.15
N ALA A 1088 -21.53 34.01 17.96
CA ALA A 1088 -21.75 33.33 19.24
C ALA A 1088 -21.89 31.80 19.11
N GLU A 1089 -21.12 31.10 19.94
CA GLU A 1089 -21.06 29.64 20.06
C GLU A 1089 -22.41 29.04 20.53
N PRO A 1090 -22.94 27.99 19.86
CA PRO A 1090 -24.17 27.33 20.29
C PRO A 1090 -23.90 26.40 21.48
N SER A 1091 -24.29 26.83 22.68
CA SER A 1091 -24.12 26.01 23.89
C SER A 1091 -24.99 24.74 23.87
N ALA A 1092 -24.35 23.59 23.66
CA ALA A 1092 -24.97 22.27 23.68
C ALA A 1092 -24.48 21.47 24.90
N THR A 1093 -25.19 21.56 26.03
CA THR A 1093 -25.00 20.64 27.17
C THR A 1093 -26.19 19.68 27.25
N PRO A 1094 -26.03 18.38 26.92
CA PRO A 1094 -27.12 17.43 26.96
C PRO A 1094 -27.48 17.09 28.41
N THR A 1095 -28.76 17.24 28.76
CA THR A 1095 -29.30 16.80 30.06
C THR A 1095 -29.90 15.40 29.96
N THR A 1096 -29.62 14.55 30.95
CA THR A 1096 -29.90 13.11 30.88
C THR A 1096 -31.18 12.71 31.63
N SER A 1097 -32.23 12.33 30.90
CA SER A 1097 -33.16 11.20 31.20
C SER A 1097 -34.47 11.29 30.37
N PRO A 1098 -35.05 10.16 29.91
CA PRO A 1098 -36.24 10.16 29.04
C PRO A 1098 -37.58 10.05 29.78
N THR A 1099 -38.68 10.50 29.16
CA THR A 1099 -40.07 10.13 29.54
C THR A 1099 -41.02 10.01 28.34
N ALA A 1100 -41.60 8.81 28.19
CA ALA A 1100 -42.87 8.43 27.55
C ALA A 1100 -43.37 9.12 26.24
N GLU A 1101 -43.20 8.40 25.12
CA GLU A 1101 -44.28 7.88 24.24
C GLU A 1101 -45.43 8.82 23.76
N PRO A 1102 -45.56 9.07 22.44
CA PRO A 1102 -46.74 9.69 21.82
C PRO A 1102 -47.78 8.65 21.34
N SER A 1103 -49.06 9.03 21.27
CA SER A 1103 -50.15 8.15 20.82
C SER A 1103 -51.22 8.88 19.98
N ALA A 1104 -51.93 8.10 19.14
CA ALA A 1104 -53.15 8.42 18.37
C ALA A 1104 -53.07 9.37 17.14
N THR A 1105 -52.73 8.77 15.98
CA THR A 1105 -53.50 8.67 14.69
C THR A 1105 -54.26 9.87 14.03
N PRO A 1106 -54.51 9.84 12.68
CA PRO A 1106 -54.70 11.07 11.86
C PRO A 1106 -56.10 11.28 11.19
N THR A 1107 -56.31 12.43 10.53
CA THR A 1107 -57.52 12.75 9.71
C THR A 1107 -57.27 13.57 8.41
N THR A 1108 -57.35 12.90 7.26
CA THR A 1108 -58.02 13.30 5.98
C THR A 1108 -58.00 14.75 5.42
N SER A 1109 -57.15 15.03 4.40
CA SER A 1109 -57.45 15.14 2.92
C SER A 1109 -58.74 15.87 2.40
N PRO A 1110 -58.83 16.33 1.11
CA PRO A 1110 -57.99 17.26 0.30
C PRO A 1110 -58.79 18.25 -0.62
N THR A 1111 -58.13 19.12 -1.40
CA THR A 1111 -58.49 19.78 -2.73
C THR A 1111 -57.81 21.18 -2.86
N ALA A 1112 -57.60 21.87 -4.00
CA ALA A 1112 -57.40 21.53 -5.44
C ALA A 1112 -56.82 22.78 -6.19
N GLY A 1113 -56.27 22.63 -7.42
CA GLY A 1113 -55.80 23.74 -8.29
C GLY A 1113 -56.92 24.44 -9.10
N PRO A 1114 -56.65 25.30 -10.14
CA PRO A 1114 -55.42 25.33 -10.98
C PRO A 1114 -54.89 26.71 -11.53
N SER A 1115 -53.68 26.67 -12.11
CA SER A 1115 -53.12 27.37 -13.30
C SER A 1115 -53.46 28.82 -13.71
N ALA A 1116 -52.41 29.64 -13.93
CA ALA A 1116 -52.25 30.59 -15.06
C ALA A 1116 -50.79 31.07 -15.25
N THR A 1117 -50.38 31.46 -16.47
CA THR A 1117 -49.05 31.97 -16.89
C THR A 1117 -49.21 32.99 -18.06
N PRO A 1118 -48.16 33.54 -18.71
CA PRO A 1118 -46.99 34.34 -18.25
C PRO A 1118 -46.82 35.68 -19.04
N THR A 1119 -45.80 36.53 -18.77
CA THR A 1119 -45.12 37.39 -19.80
C THR A 1119 -43.82 38.13 -19.35
N THR A 1120 -42.72 37.88 -20.07
CA THR A 1120 -41.63 38.80 -20.57
C THR A 1120 -40.82 39.79 -19.69
N SER A 1121 -39.50 39.79 -19.94
CA SER A 1121 -38.39 40.70 -19.53
C SER A 1121 -38.25 41.93 -20.49
N PRO A 1122 -37.18 42.78 -20.56
CA PRO A 1122 -35.96 42.98 -19.72
C PRO A 1122 -35.49 44.45 -19.47
N THR A 1123 -34.46 44.66 -18.62
CA THR A 1123 -33.35 45.64 -18.84
C THR A 1123 -32.12 45.41 -17.91
N ALA A 1124 -31.00 46.14 -18.13
CA ALA A 1124 -29.67 45.90 -17.54
C ALA A 1124 -29.23 46.90 -16.42
N GLY A 1125 -28.06 46.64 -15.82
CA GLY A 1125 -27.45 47.44 -14.72
C GLY A 1125 -26.81 48.79 -15.14
N PRO A 1126 -26.08 49.47 -14.24
CA PRO A 1126 -24.65 49.15 -14.04
C PRO A 1126 -24.08 49.34 -12.61
N SER A 1127 -22.75 49.17 -12.47
CA SER A 1127 -21.92 49.30 -11.26
C SER A 1127 -21.54 50.75 -10.89
N VAL A 1128 -21.28 51.05 -9.60
CA VAL A 1128 -19.98 51.58 -9.05
C VAL A 1128 -19.96 51.71 -7.50
N THR A 1129 -18.76 51.66 -6.92
CA THR A 1129 -18.36 52.04 -5.53
C THR A 1129 -17.84 53.52 -5.51
N PRO A 1130 -17.25 54.16 -4.44
CA PRO A 1130 -16.74 53.64 -3.16
C PRO A 1130 -16.89 54.54 -1.88
N THR A 1131 -16.25 54.07 -0.80
CA THR A 1131 -15.78 54.66 0.49
C THR A 1131 -15.91 56.16 0.84
N THR A 1132 -16.07 56.44 2.16
CA THR A 1132 -15.17 57.32 2.97
C THR A 1132 -15.52 57.34 4.48
N SER A 1133 -14.57 57.75 5.33
CA SER A 1133 -14.72 58.03 6.78
C SER A 1133 -13.66 59.06 7.21
N PRO A 1134 -13.96 59.98 8.15
CA PRO A 1134 -13.00 60.28 9.23
C PRO A 1134 -13.61 60.68 10.60
N THR A 1135 -12.73 60.80 11.61
CA THR A 1135 -12.99 60.98 13.05
C THR A 1135 -13.00 62.44 13.57
N ALA A 1136 -13.73 62.71 14.67
CA ALA A 1136 -13.36 63.65 15.76
C ALA A 1136 -14.29 63.52 17.00
N GLY A 1137 -13.76 63.72 18.23
CA GLY A 1137 -14.53 63.88 19.49
C GLY A 1137 -14.63 65.34 19.94
N PRO A 1138 -15.29 65.67 21.09
CA PRO A 1138 -14.58 65.56 22.38
C PRO A 1138 -15.42 65.36 23.69
N SER A 1139 -14.70 64.85 24.71
CA SER A 1139 -14.78 65.03 26.18
C SER A 1139 -15.98 65.72 26.89
N ALA A 1140 -16.43 65.10 28.00
CA ALA A 1140 -16.79 65.79 29.25
C ALA A 1140 -16.64 64.86 30.49
N THR A 1141 -16.17 65.41 31.62
CA THR A 1141 -16.24 64.80 32.98
C THR A 1141 -16.68 65.88 33.99
N PRO A 1142 -17.26 65.51 35.15
CA PRO A 1142 -16.46 65.40 36.39
C PRO A 1142 -16.91 64.28 37.35
N THR A 1143 -16.26 64.18 38.52
CA THR A 1143 -16.35 63.09 39.50
C THR A 1143 -17.02 63.50 40.83
N THR A 1144 -17.42 62.53 41.67
CA THR A 1144 -17.01 62.41 43.10
C THR A 1144 -17.56 61.14 43.78
N SER A 1145 -17.01 60.79 44.96
CA SER A 1145 -17.27 59.56 45.74
C SER A 1145 -18.31 59.76 46.86
N PRO A 1146 -18.80 58.68 47.52
CA PRO A 1146 -18.35 58.51 48.92
C PRO A 1146 -17.96 57.08 49.36
N THR A 1147 -17.20 57.07 50.46
CA THR A 1147 -16.64 55.98 51.30
C THR A 1147 -17.64 55.48 52.39
N ALA A 1148 -17.40 54.44 53.23
CA ALA A 1148 -16.36 53.40 53.38
C ALA A 1148 -16.82 52.27 54.37
N GLY A 1149 -16.10 51.14 54.38
CA GLY A 1149 -16.04 50.17 55.49
C GLY A 1149 -17.17 49.12 55.54
N PRO A 1150 -17.00 47.99 56.26
CA PRO A 1150 -16.07 47.76 57.38
C PRO A 1150 -14.92 46.76 57.11
N SER A 1151 -14.16 46.43 58.16
CA SER A 1151 -13.02 45.49 58.18
C SER A 1151 -13.23 44.37 59.21
N ALA A 1152 -12.81 43.14 58.88
CA ALA A 1152 -12.16 42.21 59.82
C ALA A 1152 -11.59 40.98 59.08
N SER A 1153 -10.43 40.47 59.54
CA SER A 1153 -9.93 39.12 59.25
C SER A 1153 -10.32 38.17 60.41
N PRO A 1154 -10.18 36.84 60.30
CA PRO A 1154 -8.87 36.26 60.62
C PRO A 1154 -8.45 35.05 59.75
N THR A 1155 -7.17 35.06 59.37
CA THR A 1155 -6.39 33.84 59.10
C THR A 1155 -5.86 33.23 60.41
N THR A 1156 -5.98 31.92 60.62
CA THR A 1156 -5.03 31.13 61.43
C THR A 1156 -5.13 29.62 61.11
N SER A 1157 -3.97 28.97 61.05
CA SER A 1157 -3.83 27.50 61.15
C SER A 1157 -3.89 27.06 62.63
N PRO A 1158 -4.14 25.77 62.92
CA PRO A 1158 -3.09 25.07 63.68
C PRO A 1158 -2.82 23.61 63.23
N THR A 1159 -1.67 23.11 63.69
CA THR A 1159 -1.03 21.83 63.33
C THR A 1159 -1.39 20.65 64.25
N ALA A 1160 -1.07 19.43 63.77
CA ALA A 1160 -0.88 18.17 64.52
C ALA A 1160 -2.13 17.31 64.85
N GLY A 1161 -1.91 15.98 64.93
CA GLY A 1161 -2.90 14.94 65.31
C GLY A 1161 -3.06 14.78 66.84
N PRO A 1162 -3.55 13.63 67.38
CA PRO A 1162 -2.91 12.30 67.13
C PRO A 1162 -3.83 11.04 67.27
N SER A 1163 -3.18 9.86 67.32
CA SER A 1163 -3.62 8.61 67.99
C SER A 1163 -4.61 7.67 67.25
N ALA A 1164 -4.72 6.43 67.76
CA ALA A 1164 -5.29 5.27 67.07
C ALA A 1164 -5.94 4.22 68.01
N SER A 1165 -6.56 3.18 67.41
CA SER A 1165 -6.95 1.89 68.03
C SER A 1165 -8.19 1.92 68.96
N PRO A 1166 -8.78 0.77 69.42
CA PRO A 1166 -8.40 -0.65 69.18
C PRO A 1166 -9.54 -1.71 68.99
N THR A 1167 -9.14 -2.95 68.60
CA THR A 1167 -9.73 -4.29 68.97
C THR A 1167 -11.13 -4.74 68.47
N THR A 1168 -11.53 -6.03 68.39
CA THR A 1168 -10.94 -7.38 68.74
C THR A 1168 -11.30 -8.52 67.72
N SER A 1169 -10.33 -9.41 67.41
CA SER A 1169 -10.26 -10.91 67.55
C SER A 1169 -11.50 -11.80 67.88
N PRO A 1170 -11.46 -13.17 67.75
CA PRO A 1170 -10.52 -14.10 67.05
C PRO A 1170 -11.12 -15.42 66.42
N THR A 1171 -10.23 -16.39 66.07
CA THR A 1171 -10.40 -17.88 65.85
C THR A 1171 -11.00 -18.39 64.52
N ALA A 1172 -10.60 -19.55 63.93
CA ALA A 1172 -9.46 -20.52 64.03
C ALA A 1172 -9.73 -21.68 63.01
N SER A 1173 -8.88 -22.65 62.62
CA SER A 1173 -7.43 -22.94 62.47
C SER A 1173 -7.34 -24.28 61.67
N THR A 1174 -6.36 -24.65 60.83
CA THR A 1174 -5.01 -25.24 61.10
C THR A 1174 -4.24 -25.37 59.76
N THR A 1175 -3.03 -24.82 59.49
CA THR A 1175 -1.63 -25.08 59.98
C THR A 1175 -0.93 -26.31 59.32
N PRO A 1176 0.42 -26.41 59.23
CA PRO A 1176 1.24 -25.91 58.09
C PRO A 1176 2.30 -26.94 57.57
N THR A 1177 3.43 -26.62 56.91
CA THR A 1177 4.74 -26.17 57.49
C THR A 1177 5.82 -25.90 56.39
N ALA A 1178 6.90 -25.17 56.73
CA ALA A 1178 8.15 -24.77 55.99
C ALA A 1178 8.77 -25.77 54.96
N GLY A 1179 9.69 -25.41 54.04
CA GLY A 1179 10.72 -24.32 53.97
C GLY A 1179 12.12 -24.83 54.44
N PRO A 1180 13.31 -24.25 54.10
CA PRO A 1180 13.62 -23.01 53.36
C PRO A 1180 14.69 -23.18 52.22
N SER A 1181 15.32 -22.08 51.76
CA SER A 1181 16.47 -22.03 50.82
C SER A 1181 17.81 -22.46 51.45
N PRO A 1182 18.78 -23.05 50.68
CA PRO A 1182 19.98 -22.28 50.33
C PRO A 1182 20.65 -22.62 48.97
N THR A 1183 21.53 -21.72 48.49
CA THR A 1183 22.65 -21.97 47.53
C THR A 1183 23.99 -22.11 48.33
N PRO A 1184 25.18 -22.42 47.76
CA PRO A 1184 25.58 -22.61 46.34
C PRO A 1184 26.45 -23.87 46.07
N GLY A 1185 26.95 -24.07 44.83
CA GLY A 1185 28.23 -24.79 44.63
C GLY A 1185 28.55 -25.45 43.27
N ALA A 1186 29.63 -24.99 42.65
CA ALA A 1186 30.59 -25.71 41.78
C ALA A 1186 30.23 -26.21 40.36
N SER A 1187 31.25 -26.14 39.49
CA SER A 1187 31.33 -26.66 38.11
C SER A 1187 32.08 -28.02 38.11
N PRO A 1188 32.01 -28.83 37.02
CA PRO A 1188 33.07 -28.70 36.01
C PRO A 1188 32.58 -28.82 34.54
N THR A 1189 33.39 -28.31 33.61
CA THR A 1189 33.32 -28.61 32.17
C THR A 1189 33.88 -30.01 31.86
N PRO A 1190 33.63 -30.51 30.63
CA PRO A 1190 34.78 -30.87 29.80
C PRO A 1190 34.70 -30.35 28.36
N ASP A 1191 35.83 -29.85 27.86
CA ASP A 1191 36.15 -29.81 26.41
C ASP A 1191 36.36 -31.24 25.91
N PRO A 1192 35.95 -31.55 24.67
CA PRO A 1192 36.95 -32.08 23.75
C PRO A 1192 36.81 -31.57 22.30
N SER A 1193 37.68 -30.63 21.97
CA SER A 1193 38.16 -30.33 20.62
C SER A 1193 38.31 -31.57 19.71
N LEU A 1194 37.45 -31.66 18.68
CA LEU A 1194 37.63 -32.59 17.55
C LEU A 1194 37.53 -31.86 16.20
N GLN A 1195 38.70 -31.45 15.72
CA GLN A 1195 38.93 -30.91 14.38
C GLN A 1195 38.57 -31.95 13.31
N ARG A 1196 37.34 -31.94 12.79
CA ARG A 1196 36.97 -32.80 11.65
C ARG A 1196 37.62 -32.30 10.37
N VAL A 1197 38.62 -33.03 9.89
CA VAL A 1197 39.23 -32.82 8.58
C VAL A 1197 38.21 -33.16 7.50
N TYR A 1198 37.75 -32.15 6.76
CA TYR A 1198 36.96 -32.36 5.55
C TYR A 1198 37.88 -32.95 4.47
N ILE A 1199 37.57 -34.18 4.01
CA ILE A 1199 38.31 -34.83 2.92
C ILE A 1199 37.46 -34.65 1.65
N PRO A 1200 37.83 -33.75 0.71
CA PRO A 1200 37.08 -33.58 -0.52
C PRO A 1200 37.20 -34.85 -1.37
N LEU A 1201 36.07 -35.49 -1.66
CA LEU A 1201 36.02 -36.80 -2.33
C LEU A 1201 36.09 -36.64 -3.86
N VAL A 1202 37.17 -36.02 -4.34
CA VAL A 1202 37.42 -35.75 -5.76
C VAL A 1202 37.49 -37.05 -6.57
N ARG A 1203 36.44 -37.36 -7.34
CA ARG A 1203 36.43 -38.43 -8.35
C ARG A 1203 35.61 -38.11 -9.60
N ARG A 1204 36.34 -37.63 -10.60
CA ARG A 1204 36.34 -38.05 -12.03
C ARG A 1204 35.01 -38.27 -12.73
#